data_AF-A0A7W0RUE0-F1
#
_entry.id   AF-A0A7W0RUE0-F1
#
_cell.length_a   1.000
_cell.length_b   1.000
_cell.length_c   1.000
_cell.angle_alpha   90.00
_cell.angle_beta   90.00
_cell.angle_gamma   90.00
#
_symmetry.space_group_name_H-M   'P 1'
#
loop_
_entity.id
_entity.type
_entity.pdbx_description
1 polymer ?
#
loop_
_entity_poly.entity_id
_entity_poly.type
_entity_poly.pdbx_seq_one_letter_code
_entity_poly.pdbx_strand_id
1 'polypeptide(L)'
;MAQAPDVDLPSSAGINEYFQFFGQFLTHDVAESELGIGQGAPLFLDGLPFPFARTPFVDLGDGVRQQKNDESSYLDLSTVYGSTQAIQDLVRANTTEGGNPAKSARLLVGGLDNLLPTFQEVADHNGLTFAEVTAVLDRLALGLQPNDYAAGDNRINQQTHLITHHMVWMRNHNWYVDQLEADYPGWSQEELFQAARALNEADWQNVVYNEYMAKLVGEDAIAAYDGYKSNVDASIINEWTTVAFRFGHDETSNDLGAQAEDGDVTQTLTLAEAFALGPDGVRTVEALSDWVRGQLARFTQEIDGKVVDGNRNLLFGLGATVDLEVFDIQRGRDHGVGRYNKLRDGLGFAEYDSFEAFSADNGVDAATLAALKDVYDDDIDALDSIVGGLLEKKADDSLLGETFTRLNVMQFEALRDGDRHFYLNRFADNPELLEMIDSTSLSDILARTTGVDHIYRDSFAAHERIGGTDGSNTVNGTEAADLLIGFKGHDRASGKKGDDDLHGDEGDDRLAGGSGDDMAYGGKGGDRVHGDAGDDFADGGEGADRLYGGAGDDFVFGGAGQDRAYGGSGKDYVDGGAGDDRHWGGAGADIFAFGENAGRDVVQDFGRNDRLDLSELGFRSLQDVRDATQKSHGGTTIALDDYGAQVKLAGVNWTLTGANLIFADDGAFV
;
A
#
# COMPACT_ATOMS: atom_id res chain seq x y z
N MET A 1 -21.40 -15.45 -14.41
CA MET A 1 -21.07 -14.26 -13.60
C MET A 1 -21.58 -14.31 -12.16
N ALA A 2 -22.28 -15.34 -11.67
CA ALA A 2 -22.53 -15.47 -10.22
C ALA A 2 -21.60 -16.56 -9.68
N GLN A 3 -20.82 -16.23 -8.65
CA GLN A 3 -20.13 -17.23 -7.86
C GLN A 3 -21.09 -17.86 -6.84
N ALA A 4 -20.78 -19.07 -6.37
CA ALA A 4 -21.58 -19.67 -5.29
C ALA A 4 -21.32 -18.89 -3.98
N PRO A 5 -22.33 -18.72 -3.10
CA PRO A 5 -22.21 -17.86 -1.91
C PRO A 5 -21.09 -18.24 -0.94
N ASP A 6 -20.67 -19.51 -0.92
CA ASP A 6 -19.66 -20.00 0.03
C ASP A 6 -18.31 -20.30 -0.65
N VAL A 7 -18.05 -19.67 -1.80
CA VAL A 7 -16.84 -19.92 -2.58
C VAL A 7 -16.19 -18.58 -2.88
N ASP A 8 -14.99 -18.38 -2.34
CA ASP A 8 -14.02 -17.41 -2.84
C ASP A 8 -12.90 -18.23 -3.51
N LEU A 9 -12.47 -17.77 -4.68
CA LEU A 9 -11.31 -18.24 -5.41
C LEU A 9 -10.19 -17.27 -5.08
N PRO A 10 -9.17 -17.68 -4.32
CA PRO A 10 -8.05 -16.80 -3.99
C PRO A 10 -7.42 -16.23 -5.26
N SER A 11 -7.13 -14.94 -5.25
CA SER A 11 -6.45 -14.28 -6.36
C SER A 11 -5.13 -14.99 -6.66
N SER A 12 -5.01 -15.47 -7.89
CA SER A 12 -3.81 -16.11 -8.44
C SER A 12 -2.60 -15.17 -8.52
N ALA A 13 -2.83 -13.87 -8.40
CA ALA A 13 -1.78 -12.87 -8.34
C ALA A 13 -1.22 -12.65 -6.92
N GLY A 14 -1.76 -13.34 -5.91
CA GLY A 14 -1.26 -13.25 -4.53
C GLY A 14 -1.46 -11.87 -3.91
N ILE A 15 -2.60 -11.23 -4.17
CA ILE A 15 -2.96 -9.91 -3.63
C ILE A 15 -3.98 -10.05 -2.50
N ASN A 16 -3.90 -9.11 -1.54
CA ASN A 16 -4.67 -9.17 -0.31
C ASN A 16 -5.88 -8.22 -0.28
N GLU A 17 -6.77 -8.39 0.70
CA GLU A 17 -7.97 -7.55 0.84
C GLU A 17 -7.63 -6.06 1.04
N TYR A 18 -6.45 -5.75 1.60
CA TYR A 18 -6.00 -4.36 1.71
C TYR A 18 -5.86 -3.71 0.33
N PHE A 19 -5.33 -4.42 -0.67
CA PHE A 19 -5.25 -3.93 -2.06
C PHE A 19 -6.62 -3.55 -2.63
N GLN A 20 -7.62 -4.43 -2.47
CA GLN A 20 -8.98 -4.20 -2.98
C GLN A 20 -9.60 -2.93 -2.36
N PHE A 21 -9.52 -2.79 -1.04
CA PHE A 21 -10.13 -1.67 -0.33
C PHE A 21 -9.31 -0.37 -0.43
N PHE A 22 -8.00 -0.47 -0.67
CA PHE A 22 -7.19 0.65 -1.10
C PHE A 22 -7.66 1.17 -2.46
N GLY A 23 -7.96 0.28 -3.41
CA GLY A 23 -8.59 0.65 -4.68
C GLY A 23 -9.94 1.34 -4.50
N GLN A 24 -10.80 0.83 -3.60
CA GLN A 24 -12.06 1.50 -3.26
C GLN A 24 -11.80 2.92 -2.71
N PHE A 25 -10.93 3.06 -1.71
CA PHE A 25 -10.57 4.35 -1.12
C PHE A 25 -10.00 5.31 -2.16
N LEU A 26 -9.19 4.82 -3.09
CA LEU A 26 -8.64 5.58 -4.21
C LEU A 26 -9.74 6.13 -5.12
N THR A 27 -10.71 5.31 -5.52
CA THR A 27 -11.82 5.84 -6.34
C THR A 27 -12.61 6.90 -5.63
N HIS A 28 -12.75 6.80 -4.31
CA HIS A 28 -13.48 7.79 -3.53
C HIS A 28 -12.75 9.14 -3.49
N ASP A 29 -11.43 9.15 -3.65
CA ASP A 29 -10.62 10.37 -3.73
C ASP A 29 -10.87 11.16 -5.01
N VAL A 30 -11.05 10.45 -6.13
CA VAL A 30 -11.07 11.09 -7.45
C VAL A 30 -12.44 11.16 -8.10
N ALA A 31 -13.41 10.37 -7.65
CA ALA A 31 -14.68 10.23 -8.35
C ALA A 31 -15.89 10.01 -7.43
N GLU A 32 -16.92 10.83 -7.64
CA GLU A 32 -18.27 10.63 -7.13
C GLU A 32 -19.29 11.14 -8.15
N SER A 33 -20.39 10.41 -8.34
CA SER A 33 -21.54 10.92 -9.07
C SER A 33 -22.78 10.86 -8.19
N GLU A 34 -23.36 12.02 -7.88
CA GLU A 34 -24.62 12.16 -7.13
C GLU A 34 -25.76 11.26 -7.68
N LEU A 35 -26.62 10.80 -6.77
CA LEU A 35 -27.87 10.12 -7.14
C LEU A 35 -28.90 11.13 -7.67
N GLY A 36 -29.47 10.88 -8.85
CA GLY A 36 -30.54 11.71 -9.41
C GLY A 36 -31.89 11.48 -8.71
N ILE A 37 -32.11 12.10 -7.56
CA ILE A 37 -33.37 12.02 -6.81
C ILE A 37 -34.55 12.44 -7.71
N GLY A 38 -35.50 11.52 -7.93
CA GLY A 38 -36.70 11.77 -8.74
C GLY A 38 -36.54 11.56 -10.26
N GLN A 39 -35.35 11.20 -10.75
CA GLN A 39 -35.12 10.79 -12.14
C GLN A 39 -35.26 9.27 -12.31
N GLY A 40 -36.44 8.74 -11.99
CA GLY A 40 -36.71 7.31 -12.05
C GLY A 40 -36.56 6.76 -13.47
N ALA A 41 -35.70 5.75 -13.63
CA ALA A 41 -35.63 4.90 -14.80
C ALA A 41 -35.89 3.46 -14.34
N PRO A 42 -37.17 3.08 -14.15
CA PRO A 42 -37.52 1.80 -13.55
C PRO A 42 -36.97 0.66 -14.42
N LEU A 43 -36.00 -0.05 -13.87
CA LEU A 43 -35.51 -1.31 -14.42
C LEU A 43 -36.42 -2.43 -13.92
N PHE A 44 -36.62 -3.46 -14.73
CA PHE A 44 -37.37 -4.64 -14.30
C PHE A 44 -36.52 -5.89 -14.54
N LEU A 45 -36.26 -6.65 -13.47
CA LEU A 45 -35.63 -7.97 -13.53
C LEU A 45 -36.74 -9.00 -13.29
N ASP A 46 -36.93 -9.95 -14.21
CA ASP A 46 -38.01 -10.95 -14.17
C ASP A 46 -39.42 -10.37 -13.91
N GLY A 47 -39.65 -9.13 -14.36
CA GLY A 47 -40.90 -8.40 -14.17
C GLY A 47 -41.09 -7.76 -12.79
N LEU A 48 -40.10 -7.83 -11.90
CA LEU A 48 -40.09 -7.12 -10.62
C LEU A 48 -39.34 -5.78 -10.75
N PRO A 49 -39.85 -4.71 -10.11
CA PRO A 49 -39.19 -3.41 -10.15
C PRO A 49 -37.83 -3.48 -9.43
N PHE A 50 -36.77 -3.08 -10.13
CA PHE A 50 -35.43 -2.91 -9.58
C PHE A 50 -35.16 -1.41 -9.34
N PRO A 51 -34.69 -1.01 -8.15
CA PRO A 51 -34.51 0.40 -7.81
C PRO A 51 -33.30 0.96 -8.57
N PHE A 52 -33.54 1.81 -9.58
CA PHE A 52 -32.47 2.50 -10.31
C PHE A 52 -32.85 3.96 -10.59
N ALA A 53 -31.89 4.86 -10.34
CA ALA A 53 -31.99 6.28 -10.64
C ALA A 53 -30.85 6.70 -11.55
N ARG A 54 -31.15 7.48 -12.59
CA ARG A 54 -30.14 8.07 -13.48
C ARG A 54 -29.30 9.11 -12.74
N THR A 55 -28.03 9.24 -13.11
CA THR A 55 -27.17 10.31 -12.58
C THR A 55 -27.56 11.67 -13.18
N PRO A 56 -27.37 12.77 -12.43
CA PRO A 56 -27.41 14.12 -12.99
C PRO A 56 -26.41 14.28 -14.15
N PHE A 57 -26.76 15.12 -15.12
CA PHE A 57 -25.90 15.38 -16.27
C PHE A 57 -26.02 16.82 -16.75
N VAL A 58 -24.99 17.28 -17.44
CA VAL A 58 -24.98 18.49 -18.26
C VAL A 58 -25.24 18.09 -19.71
N ASP A 59 -26.18 18.79 -20.36
CA ASP A 59 -26.42 18.65 -21.80
C ASP A 59 -25.41 19.53 -22.56
N LEU A 60 -24.51 18.88 -23.30
CA LEU A 60 -23.48 19.57 -24.09
C LEU A 60 -23.98 19.97 -25.49
N GLY A 61 -25.22 19.63 -25.85
CA GLY A 61 -25.76 19.76 -27.20
C GLY A 61 -25.75 18.44 -27.98
N ASP A 62 -26.51 18.39 -29.08
CA ASP A 62 -26.66 17.22 -29.97
C ASP A 62 -27.06 15.90 -29.27
N GLY A 63 -27.65 16.00 -28.08
CA GLY A 63 -28.08 14.86 -27.27
C GLY A 63 -26.98 14.22 -26.44
N VAL A 64 -25.77 14.81 -26.40
CA VAL A 64 -24.65 14.36 -25.57
C VAL A 64 -24.89 14.78 -24.13
N ARG A 65 -24.87 13.80 -23.23
CA ARG A 65 -25.00 14.00 -21.78
C ARG A 65 -23.66 13.71 -21.14
N GLN A 66 -23.17 14.66 -20.35
CA GLN A 66 -21.96 14.48 -19.55
C GLN A 66 -22.33 14.46 -18.07
N GLN A 67 -22.00 13.37 -17.39
CA GLN A 67 -22.22 13.23 -15.97
C GLN A 67 -21.28 14.13 -15.18
N LYS A 68 -21.71 14.48 -13.95
CA LYS A 68 -20.93 15.30 -13.04
C LYS A 68 -20.03 14.40 -12.19
N ASN A 69 -18.78 14.84 -12.01
CA ASN A 69 -17.94 14.40 -10.91
C ASN A 69 -18.07 15.43 -9.77
N ASP A 70 -18.43 14.96 -8.59
CA ASP A 70 -18.61 15.79 -7.40
C ASP A 70 -17.33 15.93 -6.58
N GLU A 71 -16.30 15.13 -6.89
CA GLU A 71 -14.97 15.24 -6.28
C GLU A 71 -13.94 15.96 -7.14
N SER A 72 -12.87 16.35 -6.46
CA SER A 72 -11.56 16.57 -7.06
C SER A 72 -11.22 15.40 -7.99
N SER A 73 -10.67 15.65 -9.18
CA SER A 73 -10.14 14.56 -10.01
C SER A 73 -8.71 14.18 -9.62
N TYR A 74 -8.06 14.96 -8.76
CA TYR A 74 -6.66 14.74 -8.38
C TYR A 74 -6.55 13.77 -7.22
N LEU A 75 -5.40 13.11 -7.11
CA LEU A 75 -5.05 12.30 -5.94
C LEU A 75 -4.60 13.24 -4.82
N ASP A 76 -5.56 13.85 -4.13
CA ASP A 76 -5.34 14.91 -3.14
C ASP A 76 -5.95 14.61 -1.75
N LEU A 77 -6.31 13.34 -1.51
CA LEU A 77 -6.93 12.87 -0.27
C LEU A 77 -8.17 13.70 0.11
N SER A 78 -8.98 14.06 -0.88
CA SER A 78 -10.28 14.69 -0.69
C SER A 78 -11.21 13.82 0.18
N THR A 79 -11.00 12.50 0.23
CA THR A 79 -11.63 11.59 1.20
C THR A 79 -11.36 11.94 2.67
N VAL A 80 -10.20 12.54 2.95
CA VAL A 80 -9.76 12.97 4.29
C VAL A 80 -10.08 14.44 4.52
N TYR A 81 -9.75 15.32 3.57
CA TYR A 81 -9.83 16.76 3.73
C TYR A 81 -11.15 17.39 3.25
N GLY A 82 -11.85 16.70 2.35
CA GLY A 82 -13.03 17.17 1.64
C GLY A 82 -12.71 18.08 0.45
N SER A 83 -13.59 18.07 -0.54
CA SER A 83 -13.46 18.86 -1.78
C SER A 83 -13.89 20.33 -1.65
N THR A 84 -14.23 20.82 -0.44
CA THR A 84 -14.59 22.23 -0.22
C THR A 84 -14.03 22.77 1.09
N GLN A 85 -13.80 24.09 1.14
CA GLN A 85 -13.35 24.76 2.37
C GLN A 85 -14.31 24.53 3.55
N ALA A 86 -15.61 24.44 3.30
CA ALA A 86 -16.59 24.21 4.36
C ALA A 86 -16.42 22.82 5.00
N ILE A 87 -16.15 21.80 4.20
CA ILE A 87 -15.85 20.44 4.69
C ILE A 87 -14.52 20.46 5.45
N GLN A 88 -13.47 21.02 4.84
CA GLN A 88 -12.15 21.13 5.45
C GLN A 88 -12.19 21.84 6.82
N ASP A 89 -12.97 22.91 6.93
CA ASP A 89 -13.15 23.62 8.20
C ASP A 89 -13.89 22.76 9.24
N LEU A 90 -14.85 21.92 8.85
CA LEU A 90 -15.59 21.03 9.76
C LEU A 90 -14.71 19.91 10.31
N VAL A 91 -13.86 19.32 9.46
CA VAL A 91 -13.01 18.17 9.83
C VAL A 91 -11.72 18.58 10.55
N ARG A 92 -11.42 19.88 10.66
CA ARG A 92 -10.27 20.40 11.42
C ARG A 92 -10.62 20.71 12.86
N ALA A 93 -9.69 20.42 13.78
CA ALA A 93 -9.82 20.82 15.17
C ALA A 93 -9.83 22.36 15.31
N ASN A 94 -10.48 22.87 16.36
CA ASN A 94 -10.51 24.31 16.66
C ASN A 94 -9.35 24.65 17.60
N THR A 95 -8.74 25.82 17.43
CA THR A 95 -7.64 26.30 18.29
C THR A 95 -7.71 27.81 18.49
N THR A 96 -6.73 28.37 19.20
CA THR A 96 -6.53 29.81 19.30
C THR A 96 -5.11 30.19 18.94
N GLU A 97 -4.95 31.17 18.06
CA GLU A 97 -3.64 31.67 17.64
C GLU A 97 -3.56 33.18 17.90
N GLY A 98 -2.56 33.61 18.66
CA GLY A 98 -2.45 35.01 19.10
C GLY A 98 -3.65 35.51 19.93
N GLY A 99 -4.41 34.59 20.55
CA GLY A 99 -5.63 34.90 21.31
C GLY A 99 -6.91 35.02 20.48
N ASN A 100 -6.87 34.76 19.17
CA ASN A 100 -8.05 34.75 18.30
C ASN A 100 -8.44 33.31 17.93
N PRO A 101 -9.74 33.02 17.73
CA PRO A 101 -10.18 31.73 17.19
C PRO A 101 -9.53 31.44 15.83
N ALA A 102 -9.01 30.23 15.67
CA ALA A 102 -8.39 29.74 14.44
C ALA A 102 -8.71 28.25 14.23
N LYS A 103 -8.45 27.74 13.04
CA LYS A 103 -8.45 26.30 12.78
C LYS A 103 -7.07 25.73 13.08
N SER A 104 -7.04 24.55 13.69
CA SER A 104 -5.81 23.85 14.03
C SER A 104 -5.15 23.27 12.79
N ALA A 105 -3.85 23.00 12.92
CA ALA A 105 -3.11 22.14 12.03
C ALA A 105 -3.63 20.71 12.02
N ARG A 106 -4.21 20.23 13.13
CA ARG A 106 -4.69 18.84 13.24
C ARG A 106 -6.10 18.66 12.69
N LEU A 107 -6.32 17.50 12.09
CA LEU A 107 -7.65 16.97 11.85
C LEU A 107 -8.29 16.60 13.19
N LEU A 108 -9.59 16.84 13.29
CA LEU A 108 -10.39 16.53 14.46
C LEU A 108 -10.40 15.01 14.66
N VAL A 109 -10.23 14.58 15.91
CA VAL A 109 -10.31 13.18 16.32
C VAL A 109 -11.48 13.01 17.30
N GLY A 110 -12.08 11.82 17.30
CA GLY A 110 -13.13 11.44 18.23
C GLY A 110 -12.59 11.15 19.63
N GLY A 111 -13.49 10.97 20.60
CA GLY A 111 -13.16 10.67 21.99
C GLY A 111 -12.64 9.24 22.25
N LEU A 112 -12.53 8.41 21.22
CA LEU A 112 -12.07 7.02 21.27
C LEU A 112 -10.66 6.94 20.67
N ASP A 113 -9.63 6.97 21.52
CA ASP A 113 -8.24 6.68 21.17
C ASP A 113 -7.68 7.39 19.91
N ASN A 114 -8.01 8.67 19.70
CA ASN A 114 -7.58 9.47 18.53
C ASN A 114 -8.01 8.90 17.16
N LEU A 115 -9.09 8.12 17.12
CA LEU A 115 -9.74 7.71 15.87
C LEU A 115 -10.54 8.86 15.23
N LEU A 116 -11.14 8.62 14.07
CA LEU A 116 -12.03 9.59 13.41
C LEU A 116 -13.19 10.01 14.32
N PRO A 117 -13.67 11.25 14.21
CA PRO A 117 -14.82 11.72 14.95
C PRO A 117 -16.11 11.19 14.31
N THR A 118 -17.11 10.95 15.15
CA THR A 118 -18.48 10.73 14.69
C THR A 118 -19.12 12.04 14.23
N PHE A 119 -20.19 11.98 13.44
CA PHE A 119 -20.97 13.17 13.08
C PHE A 119 -21.45 13.95 14.30
N GLN A 120 -21.85 13.27 15.37
CA GLN A 120 -22.26 13.95 16.61
C GLN A 120 -21.09 14.68 17.27
N GLU A 121 -19.90 14.09 17.29
CA GLU A 121 -18.71 14.74 17.85
C GLU A 121 -18.27 15.94 17.01
N VAL A 122 -18.32 15.86 15.68
CA VAL A 122 -18.10 17.01 14.79
C VAL A 122 -19.11 18.12 15.07
N ALA A 123 -20.39 17.76 15.25
CA ALA A 123 -21.45 18.72 15.56
C ALA A 123 -21.21 19.42 16.89
N ASP A 124 -20.96 18.66 17.95
CA ASP A 124 -20.70 19.17 19.30
C ASP A 124 -19.45 20.07 19.32
N HIS A 125 -18.38 19.66 18.64
CA HIS A 125 -17.13 20.42 18.55
C HIS A 125 -17.28 21.77 17.83
N ASN A 126 -18.14 21.82 16.81
CA ASN A 126 -18.38 23.03 16.02
C ASN A 126 -19.58 23.85 16.51
N GLY A 127 -20.30 23.40 17.55
CA GLY A 127 -21.51 24.06 18.04
C GLY A 127 -22.66 24.02 17.04
N LEU A 128 -22.72 22.97 16.21
CA LEU A 128 -23.74 22.72 15.20
C LEU A 128 -24.66 21.57 15.63
N THR A 129 -25.75 21.37 14.91
CA THR A 129 -26.58 20.17 15.01
C THR A 129 -26.10 19.09 14.05
N PHE A 130 -26.43 17.83 14.33
CA PHE A 130 -26.20 16.71 13.42
C PHE A 130 -26.73 16.98 11.99
N ALA A 131 -27.91 17.61 11.88
CA ALA A 131 -28.52 17.95 10.60
C ALA A 131 -27.75 19.02 9.83
N GLU A 132 -27.10 19.96 10.53
CA GLU A 132 -26.26 20.99 9.89
C GLU A 132 -24.94 20.41 9.41
N VAL A 133 -24.32 19.50 10.18
CA VAL A 133 -23.07 18.83 9.76
C VAL A 133 -23.34 17.92 8.56
N THR A 134 -24.37 17.08 8.62
CA THR A 134 -24.75 16.23 7.48
C THR A 134 -25.13 17.04 6.26
N ALA A 135 -25.77 18.21 6.38
CA ALA A 135 -26.03 19.06 5.22
C ALA A 135 -24.75 19.58 4.50
N VAL A 136 -23.59 19.53 5.14
CA VAL A 136 -22.30 19.91 4.56
C VAL A 136 -21.49 18.70 4.09
N LEU A 137 -21.50 17.61 4.87
CA LEU A 137 -20.70 16.41 4.62
C LEU A 137 -21.45 15.34 3.80
N ASP A 138 -22.77 15.26 3.92
CA ASP A 138 -23.60 14.24 3.26
C ASP A 138 -24.16 14.75 1.94
N ARG A 139 -23.56 14.31 0.83
CA ARG A 139 -24.01 14.64 -0.53
C ARG A 139 -25.04 13.65 -1.08
N LEU A 140 -25.20 12.49 -0.43
CA LEU A 140 -25.96 11.35 -0.95
C LEU A 140 -27.27 11.06 -0.19
N ALA A 141 -27.53 11.78 0.90
CA ALA A 141 -28.70 11.60 1.76
C ALA A 141 -28.86 10.16 2.27
N LEU A 142 -27.77 9.55 2.71
CA LEU A 142 -27.64 8.10 2.99
C LEU A 142 -28.37 7.62 4.27
N GLY A 143 -29.20 8.45 4.90
CA GLY A 143 -29.84 8.07 6.15
C GLY A 143 -28.83 7.87 7.30
N LEU A 144 -27.74 8.65 7.28
CA LEU A 144 -26.67 8.64 8.27
C LEU A 144 -27.21 8.79 9.70
N GLN A 145 -26.48 8.20 10.65
CA GLN A 145 -26.77 8.25 12.07
C GLN A 145 -25.74 9.11 12.82
N PRO A 146 -26.09 9.67 14.00
CA PRO A 146 -25.16 10.48 14.78
C PRO A 146 -23.84 9.78 15.16
N ASN A 147 -23.85 8.45 15.27
CA ASN A 147 -22.67 7.64 15.65
C ASN A 147 -21.82 7.19 14.45
N ASP A 148 -22.22 7.53 13.22
CA ASP A 148 -21.44 7.24 12.02
C ASP A 148 -20.20 8.14 11.99
N TYR A 149 -19.14 7.68 11.35
CA TYR A 149 -17.90 8.45 11.20
C TYR A 149 -18.06 9.60 10.20
N ALA A 150 -17.42 10.71 10.50
CA ALA A 150 -17.38 11.90 9.66
C ALA A 150 -15.95 12.11 9.14
N ALA A 151 -15.82 12.22 7.82
CA ALA A 151 -14.56 12.51 7.12
C ALA A 151 -14.84 13.48 5.94
N GLY A 152 -13.83 13.69 5.09
CA GLY A 152 -13.98 14.49 3.87
C GLY A 152 -14.99 13.90 2.88
N ASP A 153 -15.12 12.58 2.89
CA ASP A 153 -16.08 11.78 2.13
C ASP A 153 -16.99 10.97 3.07
N ASN A 154 -18.30 10.93 2.77
CA ASN A 154 -19.33 10.29 3.60
C ASN A 154 -19.54 8.80 3.29
N ARG A 155 -18.99 8.28 2.19
CA ARG A 155 -19.02 6.86 1.82
C ARG A 155 -18.11 6.03 2.73
N ILE A 156 -17.27 6.66 3.56
CA ILE A 156 -16.49 6.01 4.62
C ILE A 156 -17.26 4.95 5.40
N ASN A 157 -18.54 5.19 5.72
CA ASN A 157 -19.35 4.28 6.53
C ASN A 157 -19.94 3.09 5.75
N GLN A 158 -19.57 2.89 4.49
CA GLN A 158 -20.10 1.80 3.69
C GLN A 158 -19.78 0.44 4.34
N GLN A 159 -18.54 0.21 4.77
CA GLN A 159 -18.16 -1.06 5.41
C GLN A 159 -16.87 -0.93 6.24
N THR A 160 -16.59 -1.94 7.07
CA THR A 160 -15.55 -1.94 8.11
C THR A 160 -14.12 -1.76 7.60
N HIS A 161 -13.72 -2.44 6.53
CA HIS A 161 -12.38 -2.33 5.93
C HIS A 161 -12.10 -0.93 5.37
N LEU A 162 -13.08 -0.29 4.73
CA LEU A 162 -12.95 1.08 4.19
C LEU A 162 -12.70 2.10 5.29
N ILE A 163 -13.36 1.94 6.45
CA ILE A 163 -13.13 2.81 7.61
C ILE A 163 -11.66 2.80 8.01
N THR A 164 -11.00 1.63 7.99
CA THR A 164 -9.58 1.52 8.37
C THR A 164 -8.67 2.38 7.50
N HIS A 165 -8.95 2.47 6.19
CA HIS A 165 -8.17 3.30 5.25
C HIS A 165 -8.31 4.79 5.56
N HIS A 166 -9.55 5.27 5.80
CA HIS A 166 -9.75 6.65 6.22
C HIS A 166 -9.04 6.97 7.55
N MET A 167 -9.01 6.02 8.49
CA MET A 167 -8.30 6.17 9.77
C MET A 167 -6.80 6.31 9.56
N VAL A 168 -6.20 5.45 8.72
CA VAL A 168 -4.77 5.47 8.38
C VAL A 168 -4.36 6.84 7.84
N TRP A 169 -5.04 7.32 6.80
CA TRP A 169 -4.64 8.56 6.13
C TRP A 169 -4.94 9.83 6.94
N MET A 170 -5.98 9.83 7.78
CA MET A 170 -6.21 10.91 8.75
C MET A 170 -5.12 10.95 9.82
N ARG A 171 -4.75 9.78 10.36
CA ARG A 171 -3.71 9.67 11.39
C ARG A 171 -2.33 10.00 10.84
N ASN A 172 -2.05 9.67 9.58
CA ASN A 172 -0.79 10.03 8.91
C ASN A 172 -0.62 11.55 8.83
N HIS A 173 -1.68 12.28 8.50
CA HIS A 173 -1.66 13.75 8.55
C HIS A 173 -1.31 14.28 9.94
N ASN A 174 -1.98 13.78 10.98
CA ASN A 174 -1.73 14.24 12.35
C ASN A 174 -0.31 13.87 12.83
N TRP A 175 0.25 12.74 12.38
CA TRP A 175 1.64 12.38 12.62
C TRP A 175 2.61 13.41 12.01
N TYR A 176 2.39 13.83 10.76
CA TYR A 176 3.18 14.91 10.15
C TYR A 176 3.05 16.23 10.88
N VAL A 177 1.86 16.57 11.40
CA VAL A 177 1.70 17.77 12.22
C VAL A 177 2.58 17.70 13.47
N ASP A 178 2.66 16.54 14.13
CA ASP A 178 3.52 16.35 15.31
C ASP A 178 5.01 16.55 14.97
N GLN A 179 5.49 15.99 13.85
CA GLN A 179 6.87 16.17 13.39
C GLN A 179 7.15 17.64 13.05
N LEU A 180 6.30 18.26 12.25
CA LEU A 180 6.47 19.64 11.79
C LEU A 180 6.38 20.65 12.95
N GLU A 181 5.56 20.42 13.97
CA GLU A 181 5.53 21.26 15.16
C GLU A 181 6.82 21.18 15.99
N ALA A 182 7.44 20.00 16.03
CA ALA A 182 8.73 19.81 16.70
C ALA A 182 9.87 20.53 15.96
N ASP A 183 9.88 20.42 14.63
CA ASP A 183 10.94 20.98 13.78
C ASP A 183 10.76 22.48 13.51
N TYR A 184 9.51 22.94 13.42
CA TYR A 184 9.15 24.31 13.06
C TYR A 184 8.21 24.96 14.09
N PRO A 185 8.63 25.12 15.37
CA PRO A 185 7.78 25.62 16.45
C PRO A 185 7.31 27.08 16.28
N GLY A 186 7.79 27.79 15.26
CA GLY A 186 7.41 29.16 14.93
C GLY A 186 6.38 29.28 13.80
N TRP A 187 6.00 28.18 13.15
CA TRP A 187 5.00 28.20 12.08
C TRP A 187 3.58 28.37 12.64
N SER A 188 2.75 29.03 11.85
CA SER A 188 1.32 29.16 12.15
C SER A 188 0.59 27.83 11.97
N GLN A 189 -0.59 27.71 12.57
CA GLN A 189 -1.42 26.51 12.44
C GLN A 189 -1.86 26.24 10.99
N GLU A 190 -1.96 27.27 10.15
CA GLU A 190 -2.26 27.10 8.73
C GLU A 190 -1.02 26.66 7.94
N GLU A 191 0.17 27.19 8.23
CA GLU A 191 1.42 26.73 7.60
C GLU A 191 1.67 25.24 7.92
N LEU A 192 1.51 24.85 9.18
CA LEU A 192 1.60 23.46 9.62
C LEU A 192 0.56 22.57 8.94
N PHE A 193 -0.71 23.00 8.87
CA PHE A 193 -1.78 22.25 8.18
C PHE A 193 -1.41 21.98 6.72
N GLN A 194 -1.04 23.03 5.98
CA GLN A 194 -0.78 22.94 4.55
C GLN A 194 0.48 22.12 4.24
N ALA A 195 1.51 22.19 5.11
CA ALA A 195 2.70 21.36 4.98
C ALA A 195 2.41 19.89 5.31
N ALA A 196 1.69 19.59 6.39
CA ALA A 196 1.30 18.23 6.72
C ALA A 196 0.38 17.62 5.65
N ARG A 197 -0.54 18.41 5.09
CA ARG A 197 -1.37 18.02 3.94
C ARG A 197 -0.51 17.73 2.71
N ALA A 198 0.46 18.59 2.40
CA ALA A 198 1.37 18.40 1.27
C ALA A 198 2.15 17.09 1.33
N LEU A 199 2.67 16.74 2.51
CA LEU A 199 3.43 15.52 2.74
C LEU A 199 2.51 14.28 2.73
N ASN A 200 1.34 14.37 3.34
CA ASN A 200 0.37 13.27 3.32
C ASN A 200 -0.17 12.98 1.89
N GLU A 201 -0.42 14.01 1.09
CA GLU A 201 -0.75 13.87 -0.33
C GLU A 201 0.42 13.27 -1.12
N ALA A 202 1.66 13.59 -0.76
CA ALA A 202 2.84 13.04 -1.42
C ALA A 202 3.02 11.56 -1.13
N ASP A 203 2.89 11.15 0.13
CA ASP A 203 2.86 9.73 0.53
C ASP A 203 1.76 8.98 -0.24
N TRP A 204 0.55 9.56 -0.30
CA TRP A 204 -0.57 8.96 -1.03
C TRP A 204 -0.25 8.77 -2.51
N GLN A 205 0.29 9.79 -3.16
CA GLN A 205 0.71 9.71 -4.55
C GLN A 205 1.86 8.70 -4.75
N ASN A 206 2.84 8.67 -3.85
CA ASN A 206 3.95 7.73 -3.89
C ASN A 206 3.44 6.28 -3.87
N VAL A 207 2.65 5.93 -2.86
CA VAL A 207 2.08 4.57 -2.71
C VAL A 207 1.18 4.22 -3.90
N VAL A 208 0.35 5.15 -4.38
CA VAL A 208 -0.52 4.90 -5.54
C VAL A 208 0.29 4.55 -6.78
N TYR A 209 1.32 5.33 -7.14
CA TYR A 209 2.06 5.10 -8.38
C TYR A 209 3.11 3.99 -8.27
N ASN A 210 3.81 3.89 -7.14
CA ASN A 210 4.97 3.02 -7.00
C ASN A 210 4.63 1.65 -6.40
N GLU A 211 3.51 1.51 -5.68
CA GLU A 211 3.11 0.22 -5.09
C GLU A 211 1.80 -0.31 -5.69
N TYR A 212 0.71 0.47 -5.62
CA TYR A 212 -0.61 0.01 -6.05
C TYR A 212 -0.69 -0.19 -7.57
N MET A 213 -0.30 0.82 -8.35
CA MET A 213 -0.36 0.75 -9.82
C MET A 213 0.63 -0.26 -10.39
N ALA A 214 1.82 -0.37 -9.80
CA ALA A 214 2.81 -1.38 -10.17
C ALA A 214 2.22 -2.79 -10.09
N LYS A 215 1.43 -3.09 -9.04
CA LYS A 215 0.72 -4.37 -8.93
C LYS A 215 -0.48 -4.50 -9.85
N LEU A 216 -1.25 -3.43 -10.05
CA LEU A 216 -2.48 -3.48 -10.84
C LEU A 216 -2.21 -3.70 -12.33
N VAL A 217 -1.28 -2.92 -12.89
CA VAL A 217 -1.03 -2.84 -14.34
C VAL A 217 0.37 -3.28 -14.76
N GLY A 218 1.26 -3.58 -13.81
CA GLY A 218 2.66 -3.92 -14.04
C GLY A 218 3.60 -2.74 -13.79
N GLU A 219 4.80 -3.01 -13.28
CA GLU A 219 5.82 -2.01 -12.89
C GLU A 219 6.15 -1.02 -14.02
N ASP A 220 6.23 -1.51 -15.26
CA ASP A 220 6.64 -0.72 -16.43
C ASP A 220 5.45 -0.13 -17.22
N ALA A 221 4.21 -0.34 -16.78
CA ALA A 221 3.04 0.02 -17.58
C ALA A 221 2.74 1.52 -17.61
N ILE A 222 3.05 2.25 -16.54
CA ILE A 222 2.97 3.71 -16.49
C ILE A 222 4.32 4.28 -16.91
N ALA A 223 4.35 5.14 -17.94
CA ALA A 223 5.61 5.74 -18.37
C ALA A 223 6.25 6.59 -17.27
N ALA A 224 7.57 6.59 -17.14
CA ALA A 224 8.29 7.43 -16.18
C ALA A 224 7.88 8.91 -16.29
N TYR A 225 7.80 9.59 -15.14
CA TYR A 225 7.39 10.99 -15.09
C TYR A 225 8.41 11.92 -15.78
N ASP A 226 7.94 12.76 -16.70
CA ASP A 226 8.77 13.72 -17.45
C ASP A 226 8.40 15.19 -17.18
N GLY A 227 7.57 15.44 -16.14
CA GLY A 227 7.20 16.77 -15.67
C GLY A 227 5.75 17.16 -15.96
N TYR A 228 5.29 18.20 -15.27
CA TYR A 228 3.91 18.71 -15.37
C TYR A 228 3.59 19.28 -16.77
N LYS A 229 2.43 18.91 -17.30
CA LYS A 229 1.93 19.30 -18.63
C LYS A 229 0.58 20.01 -18.49
N SER A 230 0.60 21.34 -18.55
CA SER A 230 -0.61 22.18 -18.42
C SER A 230 -1.68 21.97 -19.51
N ASN A 231 -1.38 21.20 -20.55
CA ASN A 231 -2.28 20.87 -21.65
C ASN A 231 -2.85 19.44 -21.56
N VAL A 232 -2.51 18.69 -20.51
CA VAL A 232 -3.13 17.40 -20.19
C VAL A 232 -4.41 17.67 -19.39
N ASP A 233 -5.49 17.00 -19.78
CA ASP A 233 -6.77 17.06 -19.07
C ASP A 233 -6.83 15.92 -18.05
N ALA A 234 -6.76 16.29 -16.76
CA ALA A 234 -6.81 15.34 -15.64
C ALA A 234 -8.25 14.99 -15.23
N SER A 235 -9.26 15.38 -15.99
CA SER A 235 -10.66 15.03 -15.67
C SER A 235 -10.85 13.51 -15.70
N ILE A 236 -11.61 12.98 -14.73
CA ILE A 236 -11.98 11.56 -14.73
C ILE A 236 -12.91 11.25 -15.91
N ILE A 237 -12.54 10.27 -16.73
CA ILE A 237 -13.35 9.82 -17.86
C ILE A 237 -14.40 8.80 -17.43
N ASN A 238 -15.57 8.82 -18.09
CA ASN A 238 -16.69 7.94 -17.77
C ASN A 238 -16.32 6.46 -17.94
N GLU A 239 -15.53 6.14 -18.97
CA GLU A 239 -15.03 4.80 -19.28
C GLU A 239 -14.23 4.21 -18.11
N TRP A 240 -13.46 5.03 -17.40
CA TRP A 240 -12.67 4.59 -16.28
C TRP A 240 -13.53 4.42 -15.01
N THR A 241 -14.25 5.46 -14.57
CA THR A 241 -15.02 5.42 -13.31
C THR A 241 -16.27 4.52 -13.34
N THR A 242 -16.86 4.33 -14.53
CA THR A 242 -18.11 3.58 -14.67
C THR A 242 -17.89 2.12 -15.05
N VAL A 243 -16.73 1.80 -15.61
CA VAL A 243 -16.46 0.48 -16.18
C VAL A 243 -15.12 -0.05 -15.70
N ALA A 244 -14.01 0.58 -16.09
CA ALA A 244 -12.70 -0.05 -15.91
C ALA A 244 -12.31 -0.23 -14.44
N PHE A 245 -12.52 0.78 -13.59
CA PHE A 245 -12.11 0.71 -12.18
C PHE A 245 -13.13 -0.01 -11.27
N ARG A 246 -14.25 -0.47 -11.83
CA ARG A 246 -15.21 -1.29 -11.09
C ARG A 246 -14.82 -2.76 -11.03
N PHE A 247 -13.65 -3.12 -11.57
CA PHE A 247 -13.09 -4.47 -11.41
C PHE A 247 -13.01 -4.89 -9.93
N GLY A 248 -12.81 -3.94 -9.01
CA GLY A 248 -12.75 -4.20 -7.58
C GLY A 248 -14.04 -4.80 -7.00
N HIS A 249 -15.18 -4.68 -7.68
CA HIS A 249 -16.41 -5.37 -7.28
C HIS A 249 -16.34 -6.88 -7.51
N ASP A 250 -15.59 -7.33 -8.53
CA ASP A 250 -15.32 -8.73 -8.84
C ASP A 250 -14.24 -9.30 -7.91
N GLU A 251 -13.28 -8.46 -7.51
CA GLU A 251 -12.21 -8.79 -6.55
C GLU A 251 -12.70 -8.94 -5.09
N THR A 252 -13.93 -8.52 -4.78
CA THR A 252 -14.44 -8.50 -3.41
C THR A 252 -14.70 -9.91 -2.87
N SER A 253 -14.08 -10.25 -1.74
CA SER A 253 -14.34 -11.51 -1.00
C SER A 253 -15.72 -11.52 -0.35
N ASN A 254 -16.33 -12.71 -0.19
CA ASN A 254 -17.64 -12.84 0.42
C ASN A 254 -17.59 -12.75 1.96
N ASP A 255 -16.44 -13.05 2.56
CA ASP A 255 -16.18 -12.93 3.99
C ASP A 255 -14.99 -12.00 4.25
N LEU A 256 -15.18 -11.06 5.18
CA LEU A 256 -14.15 -10.15 5.68
C LEU A 256 -13.75 -10.56 7.09
N GLY A 257 -12.56 -10.19 7.56
CA GLY A 257 -12.25 -10.46 8.96
C GLY A 257 -11.05 -9.73 9.52
N ALA A 258 -10.85 -9.99 10.80
CA ALA A 258 -9.90 -9.34 11.68
C ALA A 258 -9.03 -10.42 12.33
N GLN A 259 -7.76 -10.10 12.57
CA GLN A 259 -6.78 -11.03 13.14
C GLN A 259 -6.01 -10.36 14.27
N ALA A 260 -5.73 -11.11 15.34
CA ALA A 260 -4.80 -10.69 16.38
C ALA A 260 -3.36 -10.68 15.86
N GLU A 261 -2.44 -10.12 16.64
CA GLU A 261 -1.03 -10.02 16.28
C GLU A 261 -0.39 -11.40 16.01
N ASP A 262 -0.85 -12.45 16.70
CA ASP A 262 -0.38 -13.83 16.55
C ASP A 262 -0.97 -14.58 15.34
N GLY A 263 -1.85 -13.93 14.58
CA GLY A 263 -2.54 -14.51 13.41
C GLY A 263 -3.87 -15.19 13.74
N ASP A 264 -4.27 -15.29 15.02
CA ASP A 264 -5.57 -15.86 15.37
C ASP A 264 -6.70 -14.97 14.85
N VAL A 265 -7.67 -15.58 14.17
CA VAL A 265 -8.86 -14.86 13.68
C VAL A 265 -9.72 -14.43 14.87
N THR A 266 -9.82 -13.11 15.10
CA THR A 266 -10.62 -12.54 16.19
C THR A 266 -12.07 -12.33 15.77
N GLN A 267 -12.30 -12.05 14.48
CA GLN A 267 -13.63 -11.86 13.92
C GLN A 267 -13.69 -12.23 12.43
N THR A 268 -14.81 -12.80 12.00
CA THR A 268 -15.17 -12.94 10.58
C THR A 268 -16.60 -12.45 10.42
N LEU A 269 -16.84 -11.66 9.38
CA LEU A 269 -18.15 -11.16 8.98
C LEU A 269 -18.37 -11.54 7.53
N THR A 270 -19.59 -11.94 7.18
CA THR A 270 -19.99 -11.91 5.77
C THR A 270 -19.94 -10.46 5.26
N LEU A 271 -19.74 -10.25 3.97
CA LEU A 271 -19.72 -8.92 3.36
C LEU A 271 -21.02 -8.15 3.67
N ALA A 272 -22.17 -8.84 3.67
CA ALA A 272 -23.45 -8.27 4.06
C ALA A 272 -23.50 -7.80 5.52
N GLU A 273 -22.90 -8.57 6.43
CA GLU A 273 -22.77 -8.18 7.84
C GLU A 273 -21.77 -7.02 8.01
N ALA A 274 -20.69 -6.98 7.24
CA ALA A 274 -19.74 -5.87 7.28
C ALA A 274 -20.39 -4.55 6.84
N PHE A 275 -21.23 -4.57 5.79
CA PHE A 275 -22.04 -3.40 5.41
C PHE A 275 -23.00 -2.99 6.54
N ALA A 276 -23.63 -3.96 7.22
CA ALA A 276 -24.60 -3.69 8.28
C ALA A 276 -23.96 -3.21 9.60
N LEU A 277 -22.76 -3.71 9.91
CA LEU A 277 -21.99 -3.32 11.09
C LEU A 277 -21.44 -1.90 10.92
N GLY A 278 -21.00 -1.55 9.71
CA GLY A 278 -20.55 -0.22 9.32
C GLY A 278 -19.58 0.38 10.36
N PRO A 279 -19.90 1.55 10.95
CA PRO A 279 -19.00 2.28 11.83
C PRO A 279 -18.74 1.61 13.18
N ASP A 280 -19.59 0.66 13.60
CA ASP A 280 -19.41 -0.04 14.88
C ASP A 280 -18.32 -1.12 14.86
N GLY A 281 -17.77 -1.45 13.68
CA GLY A 281 -16.70 -2.45 13.54
C GLY A 281 -15.31 -1.99 14.02
N VAL A 282 -15.02 -0.70 13.97
CA VAL A 282 -13.69 -0.14 14.33
C VAL A 282 -13.87 1.00 15.34
N ARG A 283 -13.89 0.70 16.65
CA ARG A 283 -14.11 1.71 17.71
C ARG A 283 -12.92 1.91 18.67
N THR A 284 -11.87 1.10 18.56
CA THR A 284 -10.64 1.19 19.35
C THR A 284 -9.43 1.06 18.44
N VAL A 285 -8.26 1.48 18.90
CA VAL A 285 -7.01 1.27 18.14
C VAL A 285 -6.72 -0.22 17.99
N GLU A 286 -6.99 -1.04 19.01
CA GLU A 286 -6.88 -2.50 18.93
C GLU A 286 -7.76 -3.08 17.81
N ALA A 287 -9.02 -2.62 17.69
CA ALA A 287 -9.87 -3.05 16.58
C ALA A 287 -9.32 -2.58 15.23
N LEU A 288 -8.80 -1.35 15.13
CA LEU A 288 -8.14 -0.88 13.91
C LEU A 288 -6.97 -1.79 13.54
N SER A 289 -6.09 -2.12 14.48
CA SER A 289 -4.98 -3.05 14.26
C SER A 289 -5.49 -4.41 13.78
N ASP A 290 -6.48 -4.98 14.46
CA ASP A 290 -7.02 -6.30 14.12
C ASP A 290 -7.60 -6.35 12.69
N TRP A 291 -8.36 -5.33 12.30
CA TRP A 291 -8.96 -5.24 10.96
C TRP A 291 -7.92 -4.94 9.88
N VAL A 292 -6.87 -4.17 10.18
CA VAL A 292 -5.75 -3.96 9.23
C VAL A 292 -4.99 -5.27 9.02
N ARG A 293 -4.62 -6.00 10.08
CA ARG A 293 -3.96 -7.32 9.94
C ARG A 293 -4.81 -8.31 9.16
N GLY A 294 -6.11 -8.35 9.44
CA GLY A 294 -7.03 -9.24 8.75
C GLY A 294 -7.10 -8.96 7.25
N GLN A 295 -7.02 -7.69 6.84
CA GLN A 295 -6.92 -7.29 5.43
C GLN A 295 -5.61 -7.70 4.77
N LEU A 296 -4.50 -7.51 5.48
CA LEU A 296 -3.15 -7.80 4.99
C LEU A 296 -2.92 -9.30 4.77
N ALA A 297 -3.47 -10.15 5.63
CA ALA A 297 -3.21 -11.59 5.66
C ALA A 297 -4.23 -12.45 4.87
N ARG A 298 -5.18 -11.83 4.16
CA ARG A 298 -6.23 -12.55 3.43
C ARG A 298 -6.19 -12.22 1.95
N PHE A 299 -6.29 -13.26 1.12
CA PHE A 299 -6.42 -13.12 -0.31
C PHE A 299 -7.75 -12.47 -0.69
N THR A 300 -7.73 -11.65 -1.73
CA THR A 300 -8.95 -11.24 -2.42
C THR A 300 -9.52 -12.37 -3.26
N GLN A 301 -10.76 -12.18 -3.71
CA GLN A 301 -11.35 -12.97 -4.78
C GLN A 301 -10.65 -12.69 -6.11
N GLU A 302 -10.54 -13.72 -6.94
CA GLU A 302 -10.01 -13.63 -8.30
C GLU A 302 -10.88 -12.76 -9.21
N ILE A 303 -10.25 -11.93 -10.05
CA ILE A 303 -10.92 -11.13 -11.09
C ILE A 303 -11.13 -12.03 -12.31
N ASP A 304 -12.28 -12.70 -12.37
CA ASP A 304 -12.63 -13.68 -13.41
C ASP A 304 -14.04 -13.52 -14.02
N GLY A 305 -14.68 -12.38 -13.74
CA GLY A 305 -16.05 -12.08 -14.11
C GLY A 305 -17.11 -12.86 -13.31
N LYS A 306 -16.76 -13.40 -12.14
CA LYS A 306 -17.68 -14.03 -11.18
C LYS A 306 -17.68 -13.31 -9.84
N VAL A 307 -18.65 -12.41 -9.71
CA VAL A 307 -18.89 -11.67 -8.48
C VAL A 307 -19.59 -12.53 -7.41
N VAL A 308 -19.17 -12.34 -6.17
CA VAL A 308 -19.68 -13.01 -4.96
C VAL A 308 -21.12 -12.62 -4.60
N ASP A 309 -21.81 -13.50 -3.87
CA ASP A 309 -23.24 -13.34 -3.54
C ASP A 309 -23.50 -12.11 -2.65
N GLY A 310 -22.54 -11.73 -1.81
CA GLY A 310 -22.57 -10.50 -1.01
C GLY A 310 -22.86 -9.24 -1.83
N ASN A 311 -22.22 -9.10 -3.00
CA ASN A 311 -22.43 -7.96 -3.91
C ASN A 311 -23.65 -8.16 -4.82
N ARG A 312 -24.00 -9.41 -5.14
CA ARG A 312 -25.06 -9.72 -6.11
C ARG A 312 -26.48 -9.81 -5.54
N ASN A 313 -26.63 -10.28 -4.31
CA ASN A 313 -27.96 -10.58 -3.75
C ASN A 313 -28.16 -10.00 -2.35
N LEU A 314 -27.10 -9.65 -1.65
CA LEU A 314 -27.12 -9.23 -0.25
C LEU A 314 -26.51 -7.83 -0.03
N LEU A 315 -26.40 -7.03 -1.09
CA LEU A 315 -25.78 -5.70 -1.03
C LEU A 315 -26.44 -4.83 0.06
N PHE A 316 -25.62 -4.28 0.95
CA PHE A 316 -26.00 -3.52 2.15
C PHE A 316 -26.82 -4.25 3.23
N GLY A 317 -27.03 -5.55 3.13
CA GLY A 317 -27.78 -6.33 4.13
C GLY A 317 -29.27 -5.92 4.27
N LEU A 318 -29.82 -5.15 3.33
CA LEU A 318 -31.10 -4.43 3.46
C LEU A 318 -32.37 -5.29 3.33
N GLY A 319 -32.26 -6.62 3.32
CA GLY A 319 -33.42 -7.54 3.25
C GLY A 319 -34.26 -7.42 1.96
N ALA A 320 -33.81 -6.63 0.98
CA ALA A 320 -34.31 -6.57 -0.39
C ALA A 320 -33.15 -6.97 -1.32
N THR A 321 -33.39 -7.91 -2.23
CA THR A 321 -32.38 -8.39 -3.19
C THR A 321 -32.05 -7.27 -4.18
N VAL A 322 -30.90 -6.62 -3.98
CA VAL A 322 -30.26 -5.67 -4.90
C VAL A 322 -28.92 -6.26 -5.36
N ASP A 323 -28.59 -6.04 -6.63
CA ASP A 323 -27.45 -6.65 -7.33
C ASP A 323 -26.52 -5.55 -7.85
N LEU A 324 -25.29 -5.49 -7.32
CA LEU A 324 -24.29 -4.50 -7.68
C LEU A 324 -23.92 -4.58 -9.17
N GLU A 325 -23.84 -5.79 -9.73
CA GLU A 325 -23.49 -5.97 -11.14
C GLU A 325 -24.60 -5.47 -12.08
N VAL A 326 -25.85 -5.59 -11.65
CA VAL A 326 -26.96 -4.97 -12.39
C VAL A 326 -26.84 -3.45 -12.35
N PHE A 327 -26.42 -2.87 -11.22
CA PHE A 327 -26.15 -1.43 -11.14
C PHE A 327 -25.02 -1.03 -12.08
N ASP A 328 -23.93 -1.78 -12.15
CA ASP A 328 -22.78 -1.43 -12.98
C ASP A 328 -23.09 -1.50 -14.46
N ILE A 329 -23.70 -2.60 -14.92
CA ILE A 329 -24.16 -2.74 -16.30
C ILE A 329 -25.12 -1.59 -16.66
N GLN A 330 -26.11 -1.34 -15.80
CA GLN A 330 -27.11 -0.32 -16.09
C GLN A 330 -26.55 1.10 -15.99
N ARG A 331 -25.54 1.34 -15.15
CA ARG A 331 -24.83 2.62 -15.05
C ARG A 331 -23.93 2.85 -16.27
N GLY A 332 -23.25 1.84 -16.77
CA GLY A 332 -22.50 1.91 -18.03
C GLY A 332 -23.39 2.33 -19.21
N ARG A 333 -24.61 1.78 -19.28
CA ARG A 333 -25.62 2.20 -20.26
C ARG A 333 -26.12 3.64 -20.05
N ASP A 334 -26.33 4.05 -18.79
CA ASP A 334 -26.74 5.42 -18.45
C ASP A 334 -25.69 6.47 -18.84
N HIS A 335 -24.41 6.14 -18.65
CA HIS A 335 -23.26 7.01 -18.92
C HIS A 335 -22.78 6.94 -20.38
N GLY A 336 -23.41 6.09 -21.20
CA GLY A 336 -23.11 5.99 -22.63
C GLY A 336 -21.86 5.16 -22.98
N VAL A 337 -21.34 4.40 -22.02
CA VAL A 337 -20.12 3.57 -22.16
C VAL A 337 -20.43 2.06 -22.16
N GLY A 338 -21.69 1.67 -22.36
CA GLY A 338 -22.16 0.29 -22.26
C GLY A 338 -21.94 -0.59 -23.49
N ARG A 339 -21.04 -0.27 -24.43
CA ARG A 339 -20.78 -1.12 -25.62
C ARG A 339 -19.29 -1.43 -25.75
N TYR A 340 -18.93 -2.69 -25.53
CA TYR A 340 -17.55 -3.14 -25.42
C TYR A 340 -16.73 -2.97 -26.71
N ASN A 341 -17.21 -3.43 -27.87
CA ASN A 341 -16.49 -3.23 -29.14
C ASN A 341 -16.28 -1.74 -29.47
N LYS A 342 -17.24 -0.87 -29.13
CA LYS A 342 -17.12 0.58 -29.32
C LYS A 342 -16.07 1.19 -28.39
N LEU A 343 -15.97 0.71 -27.15
CA LEU A 343 -14.89 1.08 -26.23
C LEU A 343 -13.52 0.66 -26.78
N ARG A 344 -13.40 -0.60 -27.24
CA ARG A 344 -12.16 -1.12 -27.83
C ARG A 344 -11.70 -0.32 -29.05
N ASP A 345 -12.60 -0.05 -29.99
CA ASP A 345 -12.33 0.78 -31.18
C ASP A 345 -11.86 2.18 -30.77
N GLY A 346 -12.51 2.80 -29.78
CA GLY A 346 -12.12 4.10 -29.22
C GLY A 346 -10.71 4.13 -28.62
N LEU A 347 -10.24 3.01 -28.08
CA LEU A 347 -8.90 2.83 -27.52
C LEU A 347 -7.86 2.37 -28.56
N GLY A 348 -8.30 2.12 -29.80
CA GLY A 348 -7.44 1.66 -30.90
C GLY A 348 -7.21 0.15 -30.94
N PHE A 349 -7.98 -0.64 -30.19
CA PHE A 349 -7.95 -2.09 -30.24
C PHE A 349 -8.86 -2.64 -31.35
N ALA A 350 -8.58 -3.88 -31.77
CA ALA A 350 -9.45 -4.58 -32.72
C ALA A 350 -10.78 -4.97 -32.06
N GLU A 351 -11.88 -4.73 -32.77
CA GLU A 351 -13.21 -5.24 -32.41
C GLU A 351 -13.26 -6.77 -32.61
N TYR A 352 -14.07 -7.45 -31.80
CA TYR A 352 -14.36 -8.87 -31.98
C TYR A 352 -15.53 -9.07 -32.94
N ASP A 353 -15.36 -9.95 -33.94
CA ASP A 353 -16.40 -10.22 -34.95
C ASP A 353 -17.50 -11.20 -34.46
N SER A 354 -17.26 -11.92 -33.36
CA SER A 354 -18.22 -12.91 -32.80
C SER A 354 -17.88 -13.26 -31.35
N PHE A 355 -18.87 -13.78 -30.61
CA PHE A 355 -18.65 -14.33 -29.28
C PHE A 355 -17.68 -15.52 -29.28
N GLU A 356 -17.63 -16.33 -30.35
CA GLU A 356 -16.65 -17.41 -30.49
C GLU A 356 -15.22 -16.89 -30.58
N ALA A 357 -14.97 -15.80 -31.32
CA ALA A 357 -13.66 -15.17 -31.40
C ALA A 357 -13.26 -14.59 -30.05
N PHE A 358 -14.18 -13.85 -29.40
CA PHE A 358 -13.97 -13.31 -28.05
C PHE A 358 -13.64 -14.41 -27.04
N SER A 359 -14.42 -15.50 -27.02
CA SER A 359 -14.21 -16.62 -26.10
C SER A 359 -12.88 -17.34 -26.36
N ALA A 360 -12.50 -17.54 -27.63
CA ALA A 360 -11.25 -18.19 -27.98
C ALA A 360 -10.02 -17.38 -27.54
N ASP A 361 -10.07 -16.05 -27.71
CA ASP A 361 -8.94 -15.17 -27.39
C ASP A 361 -8.78 -14.92 -25.88
N ASN A 362 -9.87 -15.03 -25.12
CA ASN A 362 -9.92 -14.72 -23.68
C ASN A 362 -10.11 -15.96 -22.78
N GLY A 363 -10.24 -17.16 -23.36
CA GLY A 363 -10.37 -18.39 -22.57
C GLY A 363 -11.71 -18.57 -21.86
N VAL A 364 -12.77 -17.89 -22.32
CA VAL A 364 -14.12 -17.99 -21.75
C VAL A 364 -14.67 -19.41 -21.91
N ASP A 365 -15.15 -20.01 -20.83
CA ASP A 365 -15.67 -21.37 -20.84
C ASP A 365 -16.97 -21.54 -21.65
N ALA A 366 -17.28 -22.77 -22.04
CA ALA A 366 -18.43 -23.06 -22.91
C ALA A 366 -19.80 -22.72 -22.29
N ALA A 367 -19.95 -22.79 -20.97
CA ALA A 367 -21.19 -22.45 -20.29
C ALA A 367 -21.38 -20.93 -20.25
N THR A 368 -20.31 -20.19 -19.95
CA THR A 368 -20.31 -18.72 -19.97
C THR A 368 -20.54 -18.19 -21.39
N LEU A 369 -19.87 -18.76 -22.40
CA LEU A 369 -20.11 -18.43 -23.81
C LEU A 369 -21.58 -18.64 -24.22
N ALA A 370 -22.16 -19.79 -23.86
CA ALA A 370 -23.56 -20.07 -24.16
C ALA A 370 -24.51 -19.07 -23.49
N ALA A 371 -24.23 -18.67 -22.25
CA ALA A 371 -25.02 -17.67 -21.52
C ALA A 371 -24.91 -16.27 -22.14
N LEU A 372 -23.70 -15.84 -22.55
CA LEU A 372 -23.50 -14.57 -23.24
C LEU A 372 -24.30 -14.51 -24.54
N LYS A 373 -24.24 -15.56 -25.36
CA LYS A 373 -25.01 -15.63 -26.62
C LYS A 373 -26.53 -15.59 -26.38
N ASP A 374 -27.01 -16.20 -25.30
CA ASP A 374 -28.44 -16.16 -24.94
C ASP A 374 -28.88 -14.77 -24.49
N VAL A 375 -28.10 -14.11 -23.63
CA VAL A 375 -28.41 -12.79 -23.05
C VAL A 375 -28.30 -11.66 -24.07
N TYR A 376 -27.30 -11.72 -24.95
CA TYR A 376 -27.00 -10.68 -25.93
C TYR A 376 -27.49 -11.02 -27.35
N ASP A 377 -28.41 -11.97 -27.50
CA ASP A 377 -28.97 -12.39 -28.80
C ASP A 377 -27.90 -12.78 -29.85
N ASP A 378 -26.78 -13.34 -29.40
CA ASP A 378 -25.60 -13.67 -30.21
C ASP A 378 -24.97 -12.45 -30.94
N ASP A 379 -25.24 -11.23 -30.45
CA ASP A 379 -24.69 -9.97 -30.96
C ASP A 379 -23.54 -9.47 -30.08
N ILE A 380 -22.29 -9.66 -30.55
CA ILE A 380 -21.09 -9.21 -29.83
C ILE A 380 -21.01 -7.69 -29.65
N ASP A 381 -21.63 -6.91 -30.54
CA ASP A 381 -21.67 -5.44 -30.44
C ASP A 381 -22.66 -4.92 -29.39
N ALA A 382 -23.46 -5.82 -28.82
CA ALA A 382 -24.36 -5.56 -27.71
C ALA A 382 -23.73 -5.83 -26.34
N LEU A 383 -22.55 -6.48 -26.28
CA LEU A 383 -21.85 -6.81 -25.04
C LEU A 383 -21.54 -5.54 -24.24
N ASP A 384 -21.96 -5.52 -22.97
CA ASP A 384 -21.68 -4.40 -22.08
C ASP A 384 -20.19 -4.35 -21.73
N SER A 385 -19.60 -3.15 -21.72
CA SER A 385 -18.16 -2.96 -21.54
C SER A 385 -17.60 -3.54 -20.24
N ILE A 386 -18.38 -3.52 -19.14
CA ILE A 386 -17.94 -4.11 -17.88
C ILE A 386 -17.81 -5.63 -17.98
N VAL A 387 -18.80 -6.28 -18.61
CA VAL A 387 -18.79 -7.72 -18.83
C VAL A 387 -17.66 -8.11 -19.78
N GLY A 388 -17.47 -7.36 -20.86
CA GLY A 388 -16.39 -7.61 -21.81
C GLY A 388 -15.01 -7.47 -21.17
N GLY A 389 -14.77 -6.40 -20.42
CA GLY A 389 -13.47 -6.15 -19.79
C GLY A 389 -13.13 -7.09 -18.64
N LEU A 390 -14.09 -7.49 -17.80
CA LEU A 390 -13.88 -8.48 -16.73
C LEU A 390 -13.58 -9.88 -17.27
N LEU A 391 -14.09 -10.22 -18.46
CA LEU A 391 -13.87 -11.51 -19.10
C LEU A 391 -12.66 -11.53 -20.03
N GLU A 392 -11.93 -10.42 -20.17
CA GLU A 392 -10.67 -10.44 -20.91
C GLU A 392 -9.64 -11.32 -20.20
N LYS A 393 -8.82 -12.01 -20.96
CA LYS A 393 -7.60 -12.59 -20.38
C LYS A 393 -6.76 -11.46 -19.81
N LYS A 394 -6.13 -11.70 -18.67
CA LYS A 394 -5.15 -10.78 -18.08
C LYS A 394 -4.07 -10.44 -19.10
N ALA A 395 -3.73 -9.16 -19.19
CA ALA A 395 -2.58 -8.69 -19.95
C ALA A 395 -1.29 -9.14 -19.25
N ASP A 396 -0.18 -9.16 -19.99
CA ASP A 396 1.13 -9.50 -19.42
C ASP A 396 1.43 -8.55 -18.24
N ASP A 397 1.82 -9.12 -17.10
CA ASP A 397 2.16 -8.43 -15.85
C ASP A 397 1.04 -7.52 -15.28
N SER A 398 -0.22 -7.72 -15.67
CA SER A 398 -1.38 -6.98 -15.14
C SER A 398 -2.42 -7.92 -14.53
N LEU A 399 -3.13 -7.41 -13.51
CA LEU A 399 -4.32 -8.09 -12.96
C LEU A 399 -5.54 -8.00 -13.89
N LEU A 400 -5.49 -7.10 -14.87
CA LEU A 400 -6.62 -6.74 -15.73
C LEU A 400 -6.35 -7.17 -17.18
N GLY A 401 -7.41 -7.25 -17.97
CA GLY A 401 -7.30 -7.40 -19.41
C GLY A 401 -6.84 -6.13 -20.13
N GLU A 402 -6.39 -6.27 -21.37
CA GLU A 402 -5.76 -5.20 -22.17
C GLU A 402 -6.59 -3.90 -22.23
N THR A 403 -7.92 -4.00 -22.28
CA THR A 403 -8.82 -2.83 -22.35
C THR A 403 -8.80 -2.07 -21.03
N PHE A 404 -8.91 -2.78 -19.91
CA PHE A 404 -8.95 -2.15 -18.58
C PHE A 404 -7.57 -1.70 -18.13
N THR A 405 -6.50 -2.44 -18.44
CA THR A 405 -5.11 -2.00 -18.25
C THR A 405 -4.88 -0.68 -19.00
N ARG A 406 -5.30 -0.58 -20.27
CA ARG A 406 -5.15 0.64 -21.07
C ARG A 406 -5.88 1.84 -20.49
N LEU A 407 -7.12 1.66 -20.05
CA LEU A 407 -7.91 2.74 -19.43
C LEU A 407 -7.29 3.22 -18.12
N ASN A 408 -6.79 2.29 -17.30
CA ASN A 408 -6.08 2.63 -16.07
C ASN A 408 -4.81 3.42 -16.35
N VAL A 409 -3.90 2.91 -17.20
CA VAL A 409 -2.67 3.61 -17.56
C VAL A 409 -2.98 5.02 -18.11
N MET A 410 -3.94 5.14 -19.03
CA MET A 410 -4.32 6.43 -19.59
C MET A 410 -4.85 7.41 -18.54
N GLN A 411 -5.72 6.95 -17.62
CA GLN A 411 -6.28 7.82 -16.60
C GLN A 411 -5.20 8.26 -15.61
N PHE A 412 -4.38 7.35 -15.10
CA PHE A 412 -3.35 7.68 -14.11
C PHE A 412 -2.20 8.51 -14.71
N GLU A 413 -1.79 8.28 -15.96
CA GLU A 413 -0.86 9.20 -16.64
C GLU A 413 -1.46 10.61 -16.77
N ALA A 414 -2.76 10.72 -17.08
CA ALA A 414 -3.43 12.02 -17.16
C ALA A 414 -3.54 12.72 -15.80
N LEU A 415 -3.84 11.96 -14.73
CA LEU A 415 -3.88 12.48 -13.36
C LEU A 415 -2.53 13.00 -12.92
N ARG A 416 -1.46 12.23 -13.15
CA ARG A 416 -0.08 12.62 -12.81
C ARG A 416 0.41 13.81 -13.62
N ASP A 417 0.34 13.70 -14.94
CA ASP A 417 0.95 14.67 -15.84
C ASP A 417 0.15 15.98 -15.88
N GLY A 418 -1.16 15.92 -15.64
CA GLY A 418 -2.06 17.07 -15.54
C GLY A 418 -2.10 17.73 -14.16
N ASP A 419 -1.44 17.16 -13.14
CA ASP A 419 -1.39 17.73 -11.81
C ASP A 419 -0.11 18.57 -11.58
N ARG A 420 -0.31 19.87 -11.34
CA ARG A 420 0.77 20.79 -10.95
C ARG A 420 1.28 20.55 -9.53
N HIS A 421 0.54 19.80 -8.72
CA HIS A 421 0.84 19.47 -7.33
C HIS A 421 1.29 18.02 -7.14
N PHE A 422 1.48 17.26 -8.23
CA PHE A 422 2.09 15.94 -8.17
C PHE A 422 3.45 16.01 -7.46
N TYR A 423 3.72 15.08 -6.55
CA TYR A 423 4.77 15.23 -5.54
C TYR A 423 6.16 15.46 -6.14
N LEU A 424 6.54 14.74 -7.21
CA LEU A 424 7.80 14.94 -7.93
C LEU A 424 7.94 16.36 -8.49
N ASN A 425 6.84 17.00 -8.88
CA ASN A 425 6.85 18.40 -9.31
C ASN A 425 6.79 19.37 -8.13
N ARG A 426 6.01 19.06 -7.10
CA ARG A 426 5.82 19.90 -5.92
C ARG A 426 7.11 20.06 -5.10
N PHE A 427 7.91 19.00 -5.01
CA PHE A 427 9.14 18.94 -4.22
C PHE A 427 10.41 18.86 -5.07
N ALA A 428 10.34 19.14 -6.38
CA ALA A 428 11.48 19.09 -7.31
C ALA A 428 12.73 19.87 -6.84
N ASP A 429 12.52 20.97 -6.10
CA ASP A 429 13.60 21.82 -5.58
C ASP A 429 14.10 21.38 -4.17
N ASN A 430 13.63 20.24 -3.64
CA ASN A 430 13.98 19.72 -2.32
C ASN A 430 14.30 18.21 -2.36
N PRO A 431 15.55 17.84 -2.74
CA PRO A 431 15.91 16.44 -2.96
C PRO A 431 15.85 15.57 -1.70
N GLU A 432 16.14 16.13 -0.52
CA GLU A 432 16.06 15.39 0.75
C GLU A 432 14.63 14.98 1.08
N LEU A 433 13.64 15.85 0.81
CA LEU A 433 12.23 15.49 0.98
C LEU A 433 11.76 14.49 -0.07
N LEU A 434 12.24 14.58 -1.31
CA LEU A 434 11.92 13.59 -2.33
C LEU A 434 12.44 12.21 -1.96
N GLU A 435 13.69 12.13 -1.51
CA GLU A 435 14.29 10.87 -1.03
C GLU A 435 13.49 10.28 0.14
N MET A 436 13.09 11.11 1.11
CA MET A 436 12.21 10.69 2.21
C MET A 436 10.85 10.18 1.73
N ILE A 437 10.22 10.85 0.75
CA ILE A 437 8.92 10.44 0.21
C ILE A 437 9.07 9.14 -0.58
N ASP A 438 10.04 9.05 -1.48
CA ASP A 438 10.29 7.88 -2.32
C ASP A 438 10.65 6.65 -1.46
N SER A 439 11.30 6.83 -0.32
CA SER A 439 11.62 5.75 0.63
C SER A 439 10.47 5.39 1.58
N THR A 440 9.37 6.15 1.61
CA THR A 440 8.24 5.87 2.50
C THR A 440 7.29 4.88 1.82
N SER A 441 7.23 3.67 2.35
CA SER A 441 6.34 2.60 1.90
C SER A 441 4.95 2.67 2.56
N LEU A 442 3.98 1.94 2.00
CA LEU A 442 2.71 1.69 2.69
C LEU A 442 2.90 1.02 4.05
N SER A 443 3.85 0.07 4.18
CA SER A 443 4.16 -0.57 5.46
C SER A 443 4.60 0.42 6.53
N ASP A 444 5.41 1.43 6.19
CA ASP A 444 5.84 2.48 7.13
C ASP A 444 4.66 3.33 7.62
N ILE A 445 3.74 3.67 6.70
CA ILE A 445 2.54 4.44 7.00
C ILE A 445 1.62 3.62 7.91
N LEU A 446 1.43 2.34 7.61
CA LEU A 446 0.62 1.44 8.43
C LEU A 446 1.20 1.28 9.83
N ALA A 447 2.52 1.07 9.96
CA ALA A 447 3.20 0.91 11.25
C ALA A 447 2.96 2.12 12.16
N ARG A 448 3.16 3.34 11.64
CA ARG A 448 3.03 4.58 12.44
C ARG A 448 1.57 5.02 12.70
N THR A 449 0.59 4.47 11.98
CA THR A 449 -0.80 4.93 12.06
C THR A 449 -1.79 3.92 12.65
N THR A 450 -1.46 2.63 12.68
CA THR A 450 -2.41 1.59 13.08
C THR A 450 -2.11 1.03 14.47
N GLY A 451 -0.83 0.97 14.87
CA GLY A 451 -0.39 0.23 16.04
C GLY A 451 -0.29 -1.27 15.79
N VAL A 452 -0.09 -1.68 14.53
CA VAL A 452 0.38 -3.01 14.17
C VAL A 452 1.90 -3.01 14.27
N ASP A 453 2.46 -3.94 15.02
CA ASP A 453 3.90 -3.98 15.28
C ASP A 453 4.66 -4.67 14.13
N HIS A 454 4.03 -5.69 13.52
CA HIS A 454 4.60 -6.45 12.40
C HIS A 454 3.73 -6.36 11.15
N ILE A 455 4.32 -5.82 10.08
CA ILE A 455 3.68 -5.66 8.78
C ILE A 455 4.63 -6.25 7.74
N TYR A 456 4.07 -7.10 6.90
CA TYR A 456 4.79 -7.66 5.77
C TYR A 456 5.18 -6.53 4.80
N ARG A 457 6.44 -6.51 4.38
CA ARG A 457 7.06 -5.43 3.57
C ARG A 457 6.20 -5.05 2.37
N ASP A 458 5.77 -6.05 1.60
CA ASP A 458 4.82 -5.84 0.52
C ASP A 458 3.39 -5.87 1.05
N SER A 459 2.90 -4.73 1.52
CA SER A 459 1.59 -4.60 2.15
C SER A 459 0.40 -4.92 1.25
N PHE A 460 0.59 -5.09 -0.06
CA PHE A 460 -0.47 -5.53 -0.98
C PHE A 460 -0.37 -7.00 -1.37
N ALA A 461 0.75 -7.66 -1.06
CA ALA A 461 0.87 -9.11 -1.21
C ALA A 461 0.11 -9.84 -0.09
N ALA A 462 -0.64 -10.85 -0.48
CA ALA A 462 -1.19 -11.82 0.46
C ALA A 462 -0.04 -12.66 1.01
N HIS A 463 -0.04 -12.80 2.33
CA HIS A 463 0.93 -13.56 3.08
C HIS A 463 0.23 -14.27 4.23
N GLU A 464 0.80 -15.39 4.66
CA GLU A 464 0.33 -16.07 5.86
C GLU A 464 0.96 -15.44 7.11
N ARG A 465 0.12 -14.87 7.97
CA ARG A 465 0.54 -14.37 9.28
C ARG A 465 0.56 -15.50 10.32
N ILE A 466 1.72 -15.80 10.89
CA ILE A 466 1.92 -16.91 11.84
C ILE A 466 2.75 -16.46 13.05
N GLY A 467 2.09 -16.30 14.20
CA GLY A 467 2.75 -15.91 15.45
C GLY A 467 2.98 -17.05 16.45
N GLY A 468 3.97 -16.85 17.31
CA GLY A 468 4.19 -17.61 18.53
C GLY A 468 3.37 -17.09 19.71
N THR A 469 3.96 -17.18 20.89
CA THR A 469 3.44 -16.73 22.20
C THR A 469 4.60 -16.10 22.97
N ASP A 470 4.37 -15.54 24.16
CA ASP A 470 5.46 -15.05 25.04
C ASP A 470 6.45 -16.12 25.57
N GLY A 471 6.44 -17.35 25.05
CA GLY A 471 7.36 -18.41 25.48
C GLY A 471 8.02 -19.06 24.27
N SER A 472 9.08 -19.85 24.46
CA SER A 472 9.82 -20.45 23.33
C SER A 472 8.94 -21.34 22.44
N ASN A 473 8.78 -20.95 21.18
CA ASN A 473 7.97 -21.60 20.17
C ASN A 473 8.80 -22.21 19.04
N THR A 474 8.10 -22.93 18.17
CA THR A 474 8.60 -23.28 16.84
C THR A 474 7.54 -22.85 15.86
N VAL A 475 7.85 -21.79 15.11
CA VAL A 475 7.01 -21.20 14.07
C VAL A 475 7.50 -21.74 12.73
N ASN A 476 6.62 -22.25 11.89
CA ASN A 476 7.01 -22.71 10.56
C ASN A 476 6.03 -22.13 9.54
N GLY A 477 6.59 -21.47 8.54
CA GLY A 477 5.91 -20.96 7.36
C GLY A 477 5.36 -22.06 6.45
N THR A 478 4.92 -21.65 5.27
CA THR A 478 4.28 -22.45 4.25
C THR A 478 5.22 -22.70 3.08
N GLU A 479 4.76 -22.55 1.84
CA GLU A 479 5.64 -22.56 0.65
C GLU A 479 5.37 -21.30 -0.20
N ALA A 480 4.63 -20.36 0.37
CA ALA A 480 4.28 -19.03 -0.13
C ALA A 480 4.83 -18.01 0.88
N ALA A 481 4.77 -16.73 0.53
CA ALA A 481 5.22 -15.65 1.41
C ALA A 481 4.52 -15.67 2.77
N ASP A 482 5.29 -15.67 3.86
CA ASP A 482 4.79 -15.68 5.23
C ASP A 482 5.29 -14.47 6.03
N LEU A 483 4.51 -14.05 7.03
CA LEU A 483 4.95 -13.17 8.11
C LEU A 483 5.01 -13.99 9.42
N LEU A 484 6.23 -14.30 9.87
CA LEU A 484 6.50 -15.14 11.05
C LEU A 484 6.94 -14.29 12.24
N ILE A 485 6.29 -14.46 13.40
CA ILE A 485 6.54 -13.60 14.58
C ILE A 485 6.81 -14.45 15.83
N GLY A 486 7.93 -14.22 16.50
CA GLY A 486 8.39 -14.94 17.69
C GLY A 486 7.93 -14.36 19.04
N PHE A 487 7.70 -13.04 19.12
CA PHE A 487 7.34 -12.30 20.34
C PHE A 487 8.36 -12.36 21.48
N LYS A 488 8.19 -13.26 22.45
CA LYS A 488 9.17 -13.43 23.52
C LYS A 488 9.48 -14.89 23.62
N GLY A 489 10.71 -15.22 23.97
CA GLY A 489 11.06 -16.61 24.18
C GLY A 489 12.47 -16.92 23.76
N HIS A 490 12.61 -18.02 23.04
CA HIS A 490 13.84 -18.54 22.47
C HIS A 490 13.37 -19.39 21.31
N ASP A 491 13.08 -18.72 20.22
CA ASP A 491 12.18 -19.16 19.20
C ASP A 491 12.93 -19.84 18.07
N ARG A 492 12.18 -20.62 17.30
CA ARG A 492 12.67 -21.20 16.07
C ARG A 492 11.67 -20.93 14.97
N ALA A 493 12.01 -20.03 14.06
CA ALA A 493 11.23 -19.73 12.86
C ALA A 493 11.87 -20.39 11.63
N SER A 494 11.04 -20.72 10.64
CA SER A 494 11.48 -21.26 9.34
C SER A 494 10.46 -20.86 8.28
N GLY A 495 10.84 -20.00 7.33
CA GLY A 495 9.98 -19.53 6.23
C GLY A 495 9.71 -20.63 5.20
N LYS A 496 10.79 -21.29 4.76
CA LYS A 496 10.88 -22.41 3.80
C LYS A 496 10.97 -21.94 2.35
N LYS A 497 9.87 -21.51 1.73
CA LYS A 497 9.83 -21.02 0.36
C LYS A 497 8.90 -19.85 0.29
N GLY A 498 9.17 -18.94 -0.64
CA GLY A 498 8.45 -17.68 -0.72
C GLY A 498 9.39 -16.60 -0.21
N ASP A 499 9.02 -15.35 -0.42
CA ASP A 499 9.72 -14.23 0.18
C ASP A 499 9.08 -14.07 1.56
N ASP A 500 9.82 -14.30 2.63
CA ASP A 500 9.28 -14.40 3.99
C ASP A 500 9.81 -13.27 4.89
N ASP A 501 8.95 -12.70 5.73
CA ASP A 501 9.34 -11.75 6.78
C ASP A 501 9.34 -12.47 8.15
N LEU A 502 10.51 -12.59 8.77
CA LEU A 502 10.74 -13.31 10.02
C LEU A 502 11.17 -12.35 11.13
N HIS A 503 10.46 -12.36 12.25
CA HIS A 503 10.76 -11.58 13.44
C HIS A 503 10.96 -12.48 14.65
N GLY A 504 12.15 -12.46 15.25
CA GLY A 504 12.46 -13.17 16.50
C GLY A 504 11.92 -12.45 17.74
N ASP A 505 12.01 -11.12 17.73
CA ASP A 505 11.67 -10.21 18.84
C ASP A 505 12.55 -10.43 20.09
N GLU A 506 12.00 -10.77 21.27
CA GLU A 506 12.80 -10.93 22.49
C GLU A 506 13.23 -12.38 22.71
N GLY A 507 14.53 -12.65 22.80
CA GLY A 507 15.06 -13.99 23.11
C GLY A 507 16.25 -14.38 22.26
N ASP A 508 17.02 -15.38 22.69
CA ASP A 508 18.00 -16.05 21.81
C ASP A 508 17.31 -16.96 20.77
N ASP A 509 17.09 -16.44 19.57
CA ASP A 509 16.26 -17.01 18.53
C ASP A 509 17.05 -17.72 17.43
N ARG A 510 16.34 -18.51 16.61
CA ARG A 510 16.87 -19.20 15.44
C ARG A 510 15.92 -19.00 14.27
N LEU A 511 16.31 -18.13 13.35
CA LEU A 511 15.55 -17.81 12.15
C LEU A 511 16.25 -18.44 10.93
N ALA A 512 15.44 -18.92 10.00
CA ALA A 512 15.88 -19.44 8.71
C ALA A 512 14.83 -19.02 7.67
N GLY A 513 15.19 -18.12 6.75
CA GLY A 513 14.33 -17.65 5.67
C GLY A 513 13.94 -18.82 4.78
N GLY A 514 14.90 -19.34 4.01
CA GLY A 514 14.77 -20.60 3.30
C GLY A 514 15.07 -20.45 1.83
N SER A 515 14.07 -20.17 1.00
CA SER A 515 14.29 -19.90 -0.41
C SER A 515 13.32 -18.86 -0.94
N GLY A 516 13.83 -17.82 -1.57
CA GLY A 516 13.10 -16.59 -1.83
C GLY A 516 13.88 -15.44 -1.23
N ASP A 517 13.46 -14.21 -1.48
CA ASP A 517 14.17 -13.01 -1.04
C ASP A 517 13.61 -12.59 0.33
N ASP A 518 14.23 -13.12 1.40
CA ASP A 518 13.67 -13.11 2.76
C ASP A 518 14.14 -11.88 3.58
N MET A 519 13.29 -11.40 4.50
CA MET A 519 13.65 -10.41 5.52
C MET A 519 13.67 -11.07 6.90
N ALA A 520 14.80 -11.10 7.59
CA ALA A 520 14.91 -11.76 8.89
C ALA A 520 15.53 -10.85 9.97
N TYR A 521 14.76 -10.60 11.02
CA TYR A 521 15.10 -9.73 12.15
C TYR A 521 15.21 -10.54 13.44
N GLY A 522 16.43 -10.65 14.00
CA GLY A 522 16.73 -11.34 15.25
C GLY A 522 16.03 -10.69 16.45
N GLY A 523 16.20 -9.38 16.60
CA GLY A 523 15.55 -8.61 17.66
C GLY A 523 16.48 -8.40 18.85
N LYS A 524 16.11 -8.83 20.04
CA LYS A 524 16.94 -8.74 21.25
C LYS A 524 17.35 -10.12 21.72
N GLY A 525 18.64 -10.44 21.73
CA GLY A 525 19.10 -11.74 22.18
C GLY A 525 20.41 -12.14 21.54
N GLY A 526 20.88 -13.35 21.84
CA GLY A 526 21.99 -13.96 21.11
C GLY A 526 21.48 -14.83 19.97
N ASP A 527 21.20 -14.22 18.83
CA ASP A 527 20.41 -14.79 17.75
C ASP A 527 21.24 -15.55 16.72
N ARG A 528 20.53 -16.39 15.97
CA ARG A 528 21.07 -17.03 14.76
C ARG A 528 20.11 -16.86 13.62
N VAL A 529 20.48 -16.03 12.65
CA VAL A 529 19.68 -15.71 11.48
C VAL A 529 20.36 -16.27 10.24
N HIS A 530 19.60 -16.96 9.39
CA HIS A 530 20.04 -17.43 8.08
C HIS A 530 19.04 -16.93 7.03
N GLY A 531 19.48 -16.21 6.00
CA GLY A 531 18.66 -15.92 4.82
C GLY A 531 18.45 -17.19 3.98
N ASP A 532 19.54 -17.95 3.81
CA ASP A 532 19.64 -19.20 3.05
C ASP A 532 19.78 -18.99 1.52
N ALA A 533 18.73 -18.84 0.73
CA ALA A 533 18.85 -18.77 -0.73
C ALA A 533 17.89 -17.77 -1.37
N GLY A 534 18.42 -16.76 -2.04
CA GLY A 534 17.71 -15.59 -2.50
C GLY A 534 18.54 -14.36 -2.14
N ASP A 535 18.10 -13.19 -2.57
CA ASP A 535 18.74 -11.93 -2.20
C ASP A 535 18.13 -11.49 -0.85
N ASP A 536 18.78 -11.84 0.25
CA ASP A 536 18.19 -11.79 1.59
C ASP A 536 18.59 -10.54 2.39
N PHE A 537 17.76 -10.15 3.36
CA PHE A 537 18.09 -9.18 4.40
C PHE A 537 18.12 -9.88 5.78
N ALA A 538 19.23 -9.76 6.50
CA ALA A 538 19.40 -10.33 7.83
C ALA A 538 19.91 -9.29 8.83
N ASP A 539 19.10 -8.95 9.84
CA ASP A 539 19.46 -8.05 10.95
C ASP A 539 19.49 -8.81 12.28
N GLY A 540 20.58 -8.71 13.02
CA GLY A 540 20.75 -9.30 14.34
C GLY A 540 20.06 -8.51 15.46
N GLY A 541 19.96 -7.18 15.34
CA GLY A 541 19.43 -6.33 16.40
C GLY A 541 20.36 -6.17 17.60
N GLU A 542 19.84 -6.28 18.82
CA GLU A 542 20.63 -6.17 20.06
C GLU A 542 21.13 -7.54 20.53
N GLY A 543 22.44 -7.72 20.66
CA GLY A 543 23.00 -8.81 21.46
C GLY A 543 24.34 -9.34 20.98
N ALA A 544 24.41 -10.60 20.59
CA ALA A 544 25.67 -11.22 20.19
C ALA A 544 25.38 -12.33 19.18
N ASP A 545 25.30 -11.93 17.93
CA ASP A 545 24.53 -12.60 16.92
C ASP A 545 25.40 -13.39 15.95
N ARG A 546 24.76 -14.32 15.25
CA ARG A 546 25.38 -15.04 14.13
C ARG A 546 24.46 -15.00 12.93
N LEU A 547 24.87 -14.24 11.93
CA LEU A 547 24.08 -13.93 10.76
C LEU A 547 24.73 -14.54 9.54
N TYR A 548 23.95 -15.19 8.70
CA TYR A 548 24.39 -15.78 7.45
C TYR A 548 23.42 -15.29 6.37
N GLY A 549 23.90 -14.54 5.37
CA GLY A 549 23.09 -14.17 4.20
C GLY A 549 22.74 -15.45 3.44
N GLY A 550 23.73 -16.04 2.78
CA GLY A 550 23.58 -17.35 2.17
C GLY A 550 23.99 -17.32 0.71
N ALA A 551 23.03 -17.49 -0.19
CA ALA A 551 23.27 -17.49 -1.61
C ALA A 551 22.36 -16.49 -2.32
N GLY A 552 22.95 -15.42 -2.81
CA GLY A 552 22.29 -14.27 -3.41
C GLY A 552 23.11 -13.04 -3.10
N ASP A 553 22.72 -11.88 -3.62
CA ASP A 553 23.32 -10.60 -3.24
C ASP A 553 22.65 -10.12 -1.94
N ASP A 554 23.26 -10.43 -0.78
CA ASP A 554 22.61 -10.29 0.53
C ASP A 554 22.95 -8.98 1.28
N PHE A 555 22.07 -8.56 2.18
CA PHE A 555 22.32 -7.50 3.16
C PHE A 555 22.35 -8.07 4.59
N VAL A 556 23.47 -7.91 5.29
CA VAL A 556 23.69 -8.50 6.62
C VAL A 556 24.14 -7.45 7.63
N PHE A 557 23.31 -7.20 8.65
CA PHE A 557 23.49 -6.18 9.68
C PHE A 557 23.61 -6.80 11.08
N GLY A 558 24.78 -6.65 11.71
CA GLY A 558 25.07 -7.18 13.06
C GLY A 558 24.26 -6.52 14.17
N GLY A 559 24.01 -5.21 14.06
CA GLY A 559 23.31 -4.44 15.08
C GLY A 559 24.23 -4.05 16.24
N ALA A 560 23.74 -4.13 17.49
CA ALA A 560 24.51 -3.75 18.67
C ALA A 560 25.01 -5.00 19.39
N GLY A 561 26.32 -5.23 19.50
CA GLY A 561 26.74 -6.52 19.99
C GLY A 561 28.21 -6.91 19.84
N GLN A 562 28.45 -8.21 19.77
CA GLN A 562 29.72 -8.80 19.37
C GLN A 562 29.42 -9.89 18.37
N ASP A 563 29.31 -9.48 17.12
CA ASP A 563 28.55 -10.19 16.12
C ASP A 563 29.46 -10.94 15.16
N ARG A 564 28.84 -11.92 14.49
CA ARG A 564 29.49 -12.70 13.44
C ARG A 564 28.60 -12.71 12.21
N ALA A 565 28.90 -11.83 11.27
CA ALA A 565 28.18 -11.69 10.03
C ALA A 565 28.94 -12.38 8.88
N TYR A 566 28.22 -13.21 8.12
CA TYR A 566 28.72 -13.90 6.93
C TYR A 566 27.80 -13.53 5.77
N GLY A 567 28.31 -12.86 4.73
CA GLY A 567 27.57 -12.57 3.49
C GLY A 567 27.21 -13.88 2.79
N GLY A 568 28.17 -14.52 2.15
CA GLY A 568 27.98 -15.86 1.63
C GLY A 568 28.48 -15.97 0.20
N SER A 569 27.58 -16.18 -0.75
CA SER A 569 27.93 -16.16 -2.16
C SER A 569 27.02 -15.21 -2.92
N GLY A 570 27.60 -14.33 -3.71
CA GLY A 570 26.91 -13.19 -4.32
C GLY A 570 27.66 -11.93 -3.95
N LYS A 571 27.12 -10.76 -4.28
CA LYS A 571 27.70 -9.47 -3.91
C LYS A 571 26.99 -8.95 -2.67
N ASP A 572 27.61 -9.18 -1.53
CA ASP A 572 26.95 -8.96 -0.25
C ASP A 572 27.32 -7.59 0.33
N TYR A 573 26.40 -6.99 1.07
CA TYR A 573 26.64 -5.84 1.94
C TYR A 573 26.65 -6.32 3.39
N VAL A 574 27.77 -6.10 4.09
CA VAL A 574 27.95 -6.58 5.47
C VAL A 574 28.35 -5.42 6.38
N ASP A 575 27.49 -5.12 7.35
CA ASP A 575 27.74 -4.17 8.44
C ASP A 575 27.69 -4.91 9.78
N GLY A 576 28.69 -4.67 10.62
CA GLY A 576 28.73 -5.23 11.98
C GLY A 576 27.88 -4.45 12.97
N GLY A 577 27.58 -3.19 12.66
CA GLY A 577 26.99 -2.25 13.60
C GLY A 577 27.96 -1.88 14.73
N ALA A 578 27.45 -1.70 15.95
CA ALA A 578 28.22 -1.26 17.09
C ALA A 578 28.75 -2.44 17.90
N GLY A 579 30.07 -2.64 17.97
CA GLY A 579 30.57 -3.83 18.64
C GLY A 579 32.06 -4.05 18.55
N ASP A 580 32.48 -5.30 18.76
CA ASP A 580 33.82 -5.76 18.40
C ASP A 580 33.61 -6.98 17.49
N ASP A 581 33.39 -6.72 16.21
CA ASP A 581 32.69 -7.66 15.33
C ASP A 581 33.62 -8.44 14.40
N ARG A 582 33.07 -9.49 13.77
CA ARG A 582 33.81 -10.30 12.79
C ARG A 582 32.99 -10.56 11.55
N HIS A 583 33.51 -10.12 10.41
CA HIS A 583 32.79 -10.17 9.14
C HIS A 583 33.50 -11.11 8.17
N TRP A 584 32.69 -11.75 7.34
CA TRP A 584 33.11 -12.53 6.19
C TRP A 584 32.23 -12.14 5.00
N GLY A 585 32.83 -11.74 3.88
CA GLY A 585 32.08 -11.47 2.65
C GLY A 585 31.82 -12.76 1.89
N GLY A 586 32.77 -13.69 1.92
CA GLY A 586 32.63 -14.95 1.21
C GLY A 586 33.00 -14.80 -0.27
N ALA A 587 32.10 -15.21 -1.16
CA ALA A 587 32.38 -15.33 -2.58
C ALA A 587 31.63 -14.30 -3.40
N GLY A 588 32.31 -13.22 -3.77
CA GLY A 588 31.80 -12.27 -4.73
C GLY A 588 32.61 -10.99 -4.76
N ALA A 589 31.92 -9.87 -4.92
CA ALA A 589 32.52 -8.55 -4.81
C ALA A 589 31.71 -7.78 -3.78
N ASP A 590 32.17 -7.88 -2.54
CA ASP A 590 31.37 -7.57 -1.37
C ASP A 590 31.68 -6.16 -0.85
N ILE A 591 30.76 -5.59 -0.11
CA ILE A 591 30.90 -4.30 0.56
C ILE A 591 30.88 -4.54 2.06
N PHE A 592 31.89 -4.05 2.77
CA PHE A 592 31.90 -4.01 4.23
C PHE A 592 31.73 -2.58 4.69
N ALA A 593 30.62 -2.28 5.35
CA ALA A 593 30.30 -0.95 5.83
C ALA A 593 30.66 -0.78 7.30
N PHE A 594 30.91 0.48 7.68
CA PHE A 594 31.25 0.87 9.03
C PHE A 594 30.66 2.25 9.33
N GLY A 595 29.77 2.30 10.33
CA GLY A 595 29.20 3.54 10.85
C GLY A 595 29.95 4.08 12.08
N GLU A 596 29.41 5.17 12.64
CA GLU A 596 29.90 5.69 13.92
C GLU A 596 29.73 4.66 15.04
N ASN A 597 30.74 4.51 15.90
CA ASN A 597 30.79 3.53 17.01
C ASN A 597 30.96 2.06 16.61
N ALA A 598 31.42 1.76 15.39
CA ALA A 598 31.72 0.40 14.94
C ALA A 598 32.59 -0.42 15.90
N GLY A 599 33.48 0.23 16.65
CA GLY A 599 34.34 -0.43 17.63
C GLY A 599 35.51 -1.17 16.97
N ARG A 600 35.88 -2.39 17.38
CA ARG A 600 37.12 -3.04 16.91
C ARG A 600 36.90 -4.30 16.09
N ASP A 601 36.66 -4.08 14.80
CA ASP A 601 36.20 -5.15 13.93
C ASP A 601 37.32 -5.87 13.20
N VAL A 602 36.98 -7.06 12.71
CA VAL A 602 37.86 -7.87 11.89
C VAL A 602 37.12 -8.38 10.66
N VAL A 603 37.51 -7.90 9.48
CA VAL A 603 37.14 -8.52 8.21
C VAL A 603 38.12 -9.65 7.92
N GLN A 604 37.61 -10.87 7.81
CA GLN A 604 38.44 -12.08 7.85
C GLN A 604 38.97 -12.53 6.48
N ASP A 605 38.26 -12.19 5.40
CA ASP A 605 38.54 -12.69 4.05
C ASP A 605 38.59 -11.61 2.96
N PHE A 606 38.73 -10.33 3.35
CA PHE A 606 38.78 -9.18 2.43
C PHE A 606 39.67 -9.43 1.20
N GLY A 607 38.99 -9.52 0.05
CA GLY A 607 39.51 -9.77 -1.28
C GLY A 607 39.94 -8.52 -2.03
N ARG A 608 40.26 -8.71 -3.31
CA ARG A 608 40.69 -7.61 -4.19
C ARG A 608 39.53 -6.87 -4.85
N ASN A 609 38.38 -7.54 -4.95
CA ASN A 609 37.19 -7.03 -5.62
C ASN A 609 36.25 -6.36 -4.61
N ASP A 610 36.46 -6.63 -3.32
CA ASP A 610 35.70 -6.11 -2.21
C ASP A 610 36.02 -4.65 -1.96
N ARG A 611 35.06 -3.98 -1.33
CA ARG A 611 35.09 -2.56 -1.00
C ARG A 611 34.82 -2.36 0.49
N LEU A 612 35.43 -1.33 1.05
CA LEU A 612 35.05 -0.80 2.36
C LEU A 612 34.19 0.44 2.12
N ASP A 613 32.99 0.44 2.68
CA ASP A 613 32.20 1.66 2.79
C ASP A 613 32.61 2.45 4.03
N LEU A 614 33.10 3.66 3.79
CA LEU A 614 33.54 4.61 4.80
C LEU A 614 32.82 5.96 4.64
N SER A 615 31.72 5.97 3.88
CA SER A 615 31.00 7.18 3.52
C SER A 615 30.43 7.90 4.74
N GLU A 616 30.04 7.18 5.78
CA GLU A 616 29.54 7.73 7.04
C GLU A 616 30.64 8.29 7.97
N LEU A 617 31.89 7.89 7.78
CA LEU A 617 33.00 8.18 8.71
C LEU A 617 33.83 9.41 8.33
N GLY A 618 33.35 10.23 7.39
CA GLY A 618 34.00 11.47 6.98
C GLY A 618 35.30 11.29 6.17
N PHE A 619 35.64 10.08 5.74
CA PHE A 619 36.73 9.82 4.80
C PHE A 619 36.36 10.35 3.41
N ARG A 620 37.28 11.11 2.79
CA ARG A 620 37.02 11.75 1.48
C ARG A 620 38.02 11.34 0.41
N SER A 621 39.07 10.62 0.77
CA SER A 621 40.12 10.24 -0.16
C SER A 621 40.92 9.01 0.28
N LEU A 622 41.56 8.39 -0.72
CA LEU A 622 42.54 7.32 -0.49
C LEU A 622 43.72 7.77 0.40
N GLN A 623 44.02 9.07 0.42
CA GLN A 623 45.10 9.57 1.27
C GLN A 623 44.70 9.56 2.75
N ASP A 624 43.45 9.91 3.07
CA ASP A 624 42.93 9.87 4.43
C ASP A 624 43.02 8.45 5.01
N VAL A 625 42.58 7.45 4.23
CA VAL A 625 42.68 6.03 4.61
C VAL A 625 44.13 5.62 4.82
N ARG A 626 45.07 6.05 3.96
CA ARG A 626 46.49 5.73 4.10
C ARG A 626 47.09 6.31 5.37
N ASP A 627 46.70 7.52 5.74
CA ASP A 627 47.19 8.19 6.94
C ASP A 627 46.64 7.53 8.22
N ALA A 628 45.42 6.97 8.14
CA ALA A 628 44.81 6.16 9.20
C ALA A 628 45.29 4.69 9.25
N THR A 629 46.05 4.23 8.25
CA THR A 629 46.42 2.81 8.10
C THR A 629 47.70 2.43 8.85
N GLN A 630 47.64 1.36 9.65
CA GLN A 630 48.78 0.67 10.25
C GLN A 630 48.91 -0.77 9.73
N LYS A 631 50.06 -1.11 9.12
CA LYS A 631 50.36 -2.48 8.68
C LYS A 631 51.06 -3.27 9.79
N SER A 632 50.60 -4.48 10.05
CA SER A 632 51.18 -5.38 11.07
C SER A 632 51.33 -6.81 10.55
N HIS A 633 52.05 -7.65 11.31
CA HIS A 633 52.15 -9.07 10.97
C HIS A 633 50.78 -9.74 11.17
N GLY A 634 50.10 -10.05 10.06
CA GLY A 634 48.79 -10.71 10.07
C GLY A 634 47.64 -9.88 9.48
N GLY A 635 47.89 -8.67 8.97
CA GLY A 635 46.88 -7.88 8.26
C GLY A 635 47.14 -6.38 8.23
N THR A 636 46.17 -5.65 7.70
CA THR A 636 46.13 -4.19 7.66
C THR A 636 45.07 -3.70 8.64
N THR A 637 45.38 -2.71 9.47
CA THR A 637 44.43 -2.08 10.40
C THR A 637 44.23 -0.63 10.00
N ILE A 638 42.99 -0.16 9.99
CA ILE A 638 42.61 1.22 9.69
C ILE A 638 41.91 1.77 10.93
N ALA A 639 42.38 2.89 11.48
CA ALA A 639 41.65 3.61 12.52
C ALA A 639 40.45 4.32 11.89
N LEU A 640 39.25 4.10 12.42
CA LEU A 640 38.00 4.63 11.89
C LEU A 640 37.64 5.98 12.54
N ASP A 641 38.03 6.18 13.80
CA ASP A 641 37.83 7.43 14.53
C ASP A 641 38.99 7.76 15.50
N ASP A 642 38.85 8.89 16.21
CA ASP A 642 39.78 9.32 17.26
C ASP A 642 39.51 8.66 18.63
N TYR A 643 38.39 7.95 18.79
CA TYR A 643 37.91 7.38 20.04
C TYR A 643 38.25 5.90 20.24
N GLY A 644 38.80 5.27 19.20
CA GLY A 644 39.40 3.93 19.26
C GLY A 644 38.71 2.88 18.40
N ALA A 645 37.75 3.28 17.55
CA ALA A 645 37.18 2.41 16.52
C ALA A 645 38.22 2.12 15.44
N GLN A 646 38.27 0.87 14.98
CA GLN A 646 39.24 0.40 13.99
C GLN A 646 38.76 -0.88 13.32
N VAL A 647 39.03 -1.02 12.02
CA VAL A 647 38.84 -2.29 11.30
C VAL A 647 40.19 -2.94 11.01
N LYS A 648 40.29 -4.26 11.24
CA LYS A 648 41.41 -5.08 10.82
C LYS A 648 41.02 -5.97 9.64
N LEU A 649 41.67 -5.76 8.50
CA LEU A 649 41.61 -6.64 7.34
C LEU A 649 42.62 -7.78 7.51
N ALA A 650 42.15 -8.95 7.93
CA ALA A 650 42.99 -10.11 8.19
C ALA A 650 43.67 -10.61 6.90
N GLY A 651 44.98 -10.90 6.97
CA GLY A 651 45.72 -11.44 5.82
C GLY A 651 46.03 -10.44 4.69
N VAL A 652 45.38 -9.26 4.66
CA VAL A 652 45.64 -8.19 3.68
C VAL A 652 46.98 -7.52 3.98
N ASN A 653 47.99 -7.86 3.17
CA ASN A 653 49.33 -7.28 3.25
C ASN A 653 49.68 -6.41 2.02
N TRP A 654 48.80 -6.36 1.02
CA TRP A 654 48.92 -5.53 -0.17
C TRP A 654 48.39 -4.10 0.08
N THR A 655 48.47 -3.22 -0.90
CA THR A 655 48.08 -1.81 -0.75
C THR A 655 46.69 -1.59 -1.32
N LEU A 656 45.77 -1.08 -0.50
CA LEU A 656 44.43 -0.68 -0.92
C LEU A 656 44.48 0.41 -2.00
N THR A 657 43.51 0.37 -2.92
CA THR A 657 43.34 1.34 -3.99
C THR A 657 41.97 2.01 -3.88
N GLY A 658 41.71 3.06 -4.66
CA GLY A 658 40.39 3.69 -4.68
C GLY A 658 39.27 2.73 -5.12
N ALA A 659 39.58 1.67 -5.86
CA ALA A 659 38.60 0.65 -6.23
C ALA A 659 38.14 -0.22 -5.04
N ASN A 660 38.83 -0.15 -3.90
CA ASN A 660 38.50 -0.91 -2.69
C ASN A 660 37.78 -0.05 -1.64
N LEU A 661 37.38 1.17 -1.99
CA LEU A 661 36.85 2.15 -1.04
C LEU A 661 35.60 2.82 -1.63
N ILE A 662 34.66 3.19 -0.77
CA ILE A 662 33.54 4.10 -1.03
C ILE A 662 33.72 5.26 -0.05
N PHE A 663 33.58 6.50 -0.54
CA PHE A 663 33.72 7.72 0.26
C PHE A 663 32.43 8.52 0.30
N ALA A 664 32.34 9.46 1.23
CA ALA A 664 31.16 10.33 1.41
C ALA A 664 30.74 11.07 0.13
N ASP A 665 31.71 11.43 -0.70
CA ASP A 665 31.48 12.19 -1.94
C ASP A 665 31.07 11.29 -3.14
N ASP A 666 31.11 9.96 -2.99
CA ASP A 666 30.70 9.00 -4.02
C ASP A 666 29.16 8.79 -4.03
N GLY A 667 28.43 9.42 -3.10
CA GLY A 667 27.04 9.10 -2.75
C GLY A 667 27.01 7.95 -1.74
N ALA A 668 26.08 8.00 -0.78
CA ALA A 668 25.80 6.83 0.05
C ALA A 668 25.26 5.72 -0.87
N PHE A 669 25.74 4.49 -0.70
CA PHE A 669 24.96 3.33 -1.10
C PHE A 669 23.87 3.21 -0.03
N VAL A 670 22.66 3.68 -0.36
CA VAL A 670 21.45 3.40 0.42
C VAL A 670 20.87 2.10 -0.12
#